data_AF-A0A1C4Y904-F1
#
_entry.id   AF-A0A1C4Y904-F1
#
_cell.length_a   1.000
_cell.length_b   1.000
_cell.length_c   1.000
_cell.angle_alpha   90.00
_cell.angle_beta   90.00
_cell.angle_gamma   90.00
#
_symmetry.space_group_name_H-M   'P 1'
#
loop_
_entity.id
_entity.type
_entity.pdbx_description
1 polymer ?
#
loop_
_entity_poly.entity_id
_entity_poly.type
_entity_poly.pdbx_seq_one_letter_code
_entity_poly.pdbx_strand_id
1 'polypeptide(L)'
;MTPPVPHRRWALAAVTALALVVGGLTIPVTRAAEAAPVGAGSYTTTPVGPLPSGCGAMSSNPRQFATANAPAGPIPTNDWWSSLLWKRTDCSFSEPLHAHPISYDTFTDGLGFSANSTPAISGTATGVGEFHYPYVQDIRVGVAGLAAPQVKVDGWTDWTVSPHWSDGTRTLRATIGHGLPFAYFQATGGNASIGTAGTPEVWSNSGATIGFRVNGHDYVGYAPSGASWTVASGRITSTLAGRGYFSVALLPPTSSASERAGLAATYGQYAHAHVTGTQVSYSYNPATSGLTTTYAFTTTPREGTATQTVVSLYPHQWKSLSGSTAITPTYPSARGRMKVLTGVNQFRTAMRFQGVLPELPAVGDGSGSDLATLTSQLAAVRGNPMDQRGNDTYWTGKGLGRAARIAEIADQVNDTATRDSALNAIRSTLTDWFTASSGKTSRVFYYDNNWGTLIGYPASYGSDQELNDHHFHYGYFIAAAATLAKFDPAWAATSRYGGMVDLLIRDANNYRRDDTRFPYLRDFDIYAGHDWASGHGSFGSGNNQESSSEGMNFANALIQWGQTTGDTAVRDAGVFLYTTQAAAIQEYWFDVSDQNFPAAFGHSTVGMVWGSGGAYATWFSAEPEMIQGINLLPVTGGHLYLGNNPAYVRTNYAELVRNNGGQPTVWQDILWQFQALGDPDAALANLRANPGYTPEEGESRAHTFHWIRNLAALGTVDTTVTGNHPLSAVFSRNGARTYVASNPTASPVTVTFSNGTTLSVGAGKTATTGAYTWSGGNAAGGVPPTTPTNPPPTTTPPPTTTPPPSTGGPTRYLLPGGGLGAAGSAATTTVAAANGNHDGTPTNAQVFTATGLNLAYSGGQTAFDLFVDAGTAVGNGVQVRVSYDLTGNGSWDRVETWRYFATDPVPGYEHYTQGTGLASATGTLGALSNGRVRVEVWSAIGNNPSTIGLGNQSVLRLPYS
;
A
#
# COMPACT_ATOMS: atom_id res chain seq x y z
N MET A 1 11.17 -65.55 38.14
CA MET A 1 10.58 -66.91 38.22
C MET A 1 10.47 -67.45 36.81
N THR A 2 11.06 -68.62 36.60
CA THR A 2 11.15 -69.35 35.33
C THR A 2 9.78 -69.83 34.81
N PRO A 3 9.69 -70.16 33.51
CA PRO A 3 8.48 -70.23 32.66
C PRO A 3 7.77 -71.60 32.77
N PRO A 4 6.78 -71.98 31.90
CA PRO A 4 7.19 -72.63 30.65
C PRO A 4 6.21 -72.53 29.44
N VAL A 5 6.85 -72.58 28.27
CA VAL A 5 6.46 -73.15 26.95
C VAL A 5 6.01 -74.65 27.16
N PRO A 6 5.80 -75.61 26.21
CA PRO A 6 5.91 -75.61 24.74
C PRO A 6 4.88 -76.55 24.04
N HIS A 7 4.83 -76.78 22.73
CA HIS A 7 5.66 -77.71 21.96
C HIS A 7 5.02 -77.90 20.56
N ARG A 8 5.76 -77.70 19.45
CA ARG A 8 6.35 -78.74 18.55
C ARG A 8 5.36 -79.26 17.47
N ARG A 9 5.68 -79.49 16.18
CA ARG A 9 6.95 -79.85 15.52
C ARG A 9 6.77 -80.09 13.99
N TRP A 10 7.88 -79.89 13.23
CA TRP A 10 8.37 -80.64 12.03
C TRP A 10 7.90 -80.15 10.64
N ALA A 11 8.69 -80.14 9.56
CA ALA A 11 10.10 -80.46 9.28
C ALA A 11 10.40 -80.10 7.80
N LEU A 12 11.70 -79.89 7.45
CA LEU A 12 12.40 -80.09 6.15
C LEU A 12 11.77 -79.54 4.84
N ALA A 13 12.45 -79.17 3.76
CA ALA A 13 13.82 -78.86 3.34
C ALA A 13 13.70 -78.45 1.84
N ALA A 14 14.78 -77.91 1.27
CA ALA A 14 15.07 -77.79 -0.17
C ALA A 14 14.65 -76.50 -0.90
N VAL A 15 15.73 -75.78 -1.21
CA VAL A 15 15.98 -74.67 -2.13
C VAL A 15 15.36 -74.85 -3.52
N THR A 16 14.70 -73.82 -4.04
CA THR A 16 14.87 -73.41 -5.45
C THR A 16 14.53 -71.93 -5.61
N ALA A 17 15.41 -71.23 -6.31
CA ALA A 17 15.41 -69.79 -6.50
C ALA A 17 14.32 -69.31 -7.47
N LEU A 18 13.69 -68.17 -7.16
CA LEU A 18 13.33 -67.17 -8.17
C LEU A 18 13.19 -65.80 -7.51
N ALA A 19 14.01 -64.86 -7.94
CA ALA A 19 13.93 -63.46 -7.54
C ALA A 19 12.63 -62.84 -8.08
N LEU A 20 11.81 -62.32 -7.19
CA LEU A 20 10.68 -61.44 -7.52
C LEU A 20 10.83 -60.16 -6.70
N VAL A 21 11.18 -59.10 -7.42
CA VAL A 21 11.22 -57.72 -6.97
C VAL A 21 9.81 -57.31 -6.57
N VAL A 22 9.54 -57.16 -5.27
CA VAL A 22 8.38 -56.44 -4.78
C VAL A 22 8.82 -55.00 -4.56
N GLY A 23 8.59 -54.18 -5.59
CA GLY A 23 8.67 -52.73 -5.47
C GLY A 23 7.69 -52.26 -4.41
N GLY A 24 8.20 -51.52 -3.43
CA GLY A 24 7.40 -50.94 -2.36
C GLY A 24 6.32 -50.03 -2.93
N LEU A 25 5.06 -50.35 -2.62
CA LEU A 25 3.99 -49.37 -2.68
C LEU A 25 4.27 -48.32 -1.61
N THR A 26 4.91 -47.22 -2.00
CA THR A 26 4.82 -45.97 -1.24
C THR A 26 3.42 -45.41 -1.45
N ILE A 27 2.54 -45.65 -0.49
CA ILE A 27 1.27 -44.93 -0.40
C ILE A 27 1.65 -43.46 -0.11
N PRO A 28 1.29 -42.49 -0.97
CA PRO A 28 1.50 -41.09 -0.66
C PRO A 28 0.55 -40.75 0.49
N VAL A 29 1.10 -40.64 1.71
CA VAL A 29 0.39 -40.01 2.81
C VAL A 29 0.34 -38.52 2.48
N THR A 30 -0.81 -38.05 2.00
CA THR A 30 -1.11 -36.62 1.94
C THR A 30 -1.06 -36.08 3.37
N ARG A 31 0.00 -35.34 3.73
CA ARG A 31 0.03 -34.62 5.00
C ARG A 31 -1.06 -33.54 4.94
N ALA A 32 -1.98 -33.58 5.89
CA ALA A 32 -2.94 -32.49 6.09
C ALA A 32 -2.18 -31.18 6.38
N ALA A 33 -2.74 -30.05 5.95
CA ALA A 33 -2.19 -28.73 6.26
C ALA A 33 -1.95 -28.58 7.77
N GLU A 34 -0.73 -28.24 8.16
CA GLU A 34 -0.32 -28.12 9.56
C GLU A 34 -0.68 -26.71 10.06
N ALA A 35 -1.63 -26.64 10.99
CA ALA A 35 -2.07 -25.40 11.62
C ALA A 35 -1.14 -25.02 12.78
N ALA A 36 -0.64 -23.79 12.78
CA ALA A 36 0.15 -23.25 13.87
C ALA A 36 -0.76 -22.55 14.89
N PRO A 37 -0.82 -23.01 16.16
CA PRO A 37 -1.70 -22.43 17.16
C PRO A 37 -1.22 -21.07 17.66
N VAL A 38 -2.17 -20.18 17.92
CA VAL A 38 -1.97 -18.85 18.51
C VAL A 38 -3.08 -18.63 19.55
N GLY A 39 -2.79 -18.96 20.81
CA GLY A 39 -3.83 -19.04 21.84
C GLY A 39 -4.86 -20.13 21.48
N ALA A 40 -6.13 -19.75 21.37
CA ALA A 40 -7.20 -20.60 20.87
C ALA A 40 -7.40 -20.51 19.34
N GLY A 41 -6.79 -19.52 18.69
CA GLY A 41 -6.77 -19.37 17.25
C GLY A 41 -5.62 -20.13 16.58
N SER A 42 -5.52 -19.98 15.26
CA SER A 42 -4.45 -20.56 14.45
C SER A 42 -4.39 -19.96 13.04
N TYR A 43 -3.24 -20.10 12.40
CA TYR A 43 -3.04 -19.89 10.97
C TYR A 43 -2.51 -21.18 10.32
N THR A 44 -2.69 -21.35 9.01
CA THR A 44 -2.08 -22.46 8.27
C THR A 44 -0.66 -22.11 7.83
N THR A 45 0.23 -23.10 7.82
CA THR A 45 1.58 -23.00 7.24
C THR A 45 1.71 -23.68 5.89
N THR A 46 0.60 -24.22 5.38
CA THR A 46 0.50 -24.78 4.03
C THR A 46 -0.27 -23.80 3.14
N PRO A 47 0.26 -23.42 1.97
CA PRO A 47 -0.46 -22.57 1.02
C PRO A 47 -1.83 -23.13 0.67
N VAL A 48 -2.85 -22.28 0.69
CA VAL A 48 -4.24 -22.65 0.33
C VAL A 48 -4.78 -21.84 -0.84
N GLY A 49 -4.00 -20.89 -1.37
CA GLY A 49 -4.34 -20.07 -2.51
C GLY A 49 -3.09 -19.55 -3.24
N PRO A 50 -3.27 -18.64 -4.21
CA PRO A 50 -2.16 -18.04 -4.95
C PRO A 50 -1.16 -17.33 -4.03
N LEU A 51 0.13 -17.41 -4.34
CA LEU A 51 1.21 -16.79 -3.57
C LEU A 51 1.75 -15.55 -4.29
N PRO A 52 2.52 -14.68 -3.59
CA PRO A 52 3.20 -13.56 -4.20
C PRO A 52 3.95 -13.95 -5.47
N SER A 53 3.80 -13.16 -6.54
CA SER A 53 4.31 -13.51 -7.87
C SER A 53 5.14 -12.38 -8.49
N GLY A 54 6.09 -12.75 -9.35
CA GLY A 54 7.03 -11.82 -9.99
C GLY A 54 8.08 -12.60 -10.78
N CYS A 55 9.16 -11.94 -11.18
CA CYS A 55 10.22 -12.58 -11.95
C CYS A 55 10.93 -13.70 -11.19
N GLY A 56 11.38 -14.73 -11.91
CA GLY A 56 12.15 -15.84 -11.33
C GLY A 56 11.35 -16.68 -10.34
N ALA A 57 11.95 -17.05 -9.22
CA ALA A 57 11.35 -17.94 -8.21
C ALA A 57 10.64 -17.16 -7.08
N MET A 58 10.01 -16.03 -7.41
CA MET A 58 9.59 -14.98 -6.45
C MET A 58 8.69 -15.50 -5.32
N SER A 59 7.74 -16.39 -5.63
CA SER A 59 6.86 -17.00 -4.62
C SER A 59 7.59 -17.81 -3.55
N SER A 60 8.70 -18.44 -3.92
CA SER A 60 9.47 -19.34 -3.03
C SER A 60 10.78 -18.73 -2.51
N ASN A 61 11.28 -17.68 -3.16
CA ASN A 61 12.54 -17.03 -2.83
C ASN A 61 12.45 -15.51 -3.05
N PRO A 62 11.77 -14.77 -2.16
CA PRO A 62 11.70 -13.31 -2.21
C PRO A 62 13.08 -12.63 -2.12
N ARG A 63 14.09 -13.33 -1.59
CA ARG A 63 15.45 -12.80 -1.42
C ARG A 63 16.34 -12.97 -2.64
N GLN A 64 15.85 -13.52 -3.76
CA GLN A 64 16.67 -13.81 -4.96
C GLN A 64 17.38 -12.57 -5.54
N PHE A 65 16.76 -11.39 -5.39
CA PHE A 65 17.29 -10.10 -5.84
C PHE A 65 17.97 -9.29 -4.72
N ALA A 66 18.21 -9.91 -3.56
CA ALA A 66 19.08 -9.36 -2.53
C ALA A 66 20.52 -9.90 -2.68
N THR A 67 21.51 -9.14 -2.25
CA THR A 67 22.88 -9.66 -2.05
C THR A 67 22.97 -10.40 -0.71
N ALA A 68 24.11 -11.04 -0.45
CA ALA A 68 24.37 -11.68 0.83
C ALA A 68 24.54 -10.67 2.00
N ASN A 69 24.77 -9.38 1.71
CA ASN A 69 24.92 -8.34 2.74
C ASN A 69 23.58 -7.78 3.23
N ALA A 70 22.50 -7.99 2.47
CA ALA A 70 21.18 -7.47 2.81
C ALA A 70 20.70 -8.03 4.17
N PRO A 71 20.05 -7.22 5.02
CA PRO A 71 19.54 -7.66 6.33
C PRO A 71 18.76 -8.97 6.23
N ALA A 72 19.11 -9.96 7.05
CA ALA A 72 18.42 -11.25 7.07
C ALA A 72 16.97 -11.13 7.55
N GLY A 73 16.15 -12.14 7.23
CA GLY A 73 14.73 -12.19 7.61
C GLY A 73 13.78 -11.77 6.49
N PRO A 74 12.53 -11.38 6.85
CA PRO A 74 11.52 -10.90 5.92
C PRO A 74 12.04 -9.73 5.08
N ILE A 75 11.57 -9.63 3.85
CA ILE A 75 11.88 -8.48 2.99
C ILE A 75 10.81 -7.40 3.14
N PRO A 76 11.19 -6.11 3.11
CA PRO A 76 10.21 -5.03 2.97
C PRO A 76 9.43 -5.15 1.66
N THR A 77 8.17 -4.77 1.75
CA THR A 77 7.20 -4.61 0.65
C THR A 77 6.48 -3.28 0.87
N ASN A 78 5.60 -2.85 -0.02
CA ASN A 78 4.74 -1.67 0.22
C ASN A 78 5.57 -0.40 0.51
N ASP A 79 6.63 -0.22 -0.27
CA ASP A 79 7.59 0.88 -0.09
C ASP A 79 7.93 1.50 -1.46
N TRP A 80 8.42 2.75 -1.47
CA TRP A 80 8.75 3.52 -2.69
C TRP A 80 9.83 2.86 -3.56
N TRP A 81 10.56 1.89 -2.99
CA TRP A 81 11.67 1.17 -3.62
C TRP A 81 11.46 -0.33 -3.76
N SER A 82 10.25 -0.82 -3.47
CA SER A 82 9.95 -2.26 -3.45
C SER A 82 10.20 -2.95 -4.79
N SER A 83 10.11 -2.22 -5.91
CA SER A 83 10.37 -2.74 -7.26
C SER A 83 11.79 -3.29 -7.44
N LEU A 84 12.77 -2.81 -6.65
CA LEU A 84 14.14 -3.35 -6.64
C LEU A 84 14.21 -4.80 -6.14
N LEU A 85 13.42 -5.15 -5.11
CA LEU A 85 13.38 -6.48 -4.52
C LEU A 85 12.35 -7.38 -5.21
N TRP A 86 11.20 -6.82 -5.59
CA TRP A 86 10.08 -7.59 -6.12
C TRP A 86 10.22 -7.93 -7.59
N LYS A 87 10.73 -7.00 -8.42
CA LYS A 87 10.89 -7.19 -9.87
C LYS A 87 9.65 -7.83 -10.51
N ARG A 88 8.51 -7.16 -10.40
CA ARG A 88 7.21 -7.67 -10.88
C ARG A 88 7.13 -7.68 -12.40
N THR A 89 7.60 -6.59 -13.01
CA THR A 89 7.50 -6.26 -14.45
C THR A 89 8.87 -6.24 -15.12
N ASP A 90 9.88 -5.64 -14.47
CA ASP A 90 11.28 -5.65 -14.92
C ASP A 90 12.12 -6.65 -14.10
N CYS A 91 12.57 -7.73 -14.76
CA CYS A 91 13.35 -8.79 -14.12
C CYS A 91 14.84 -8.47 -13.90
N SER A 92 15.36 -7.39 -14.48
CA SER A 92 16.77 -7.02 -14.41
C SER A 92 16.97 -5.78 -13.54
N PHE A 93 16.07 -4.82 -13.65
CA PHE A 93 16.20 -3.48 -13.06
C PHE A 93 15.03 -3.17 -12.12
N SER A 94 14.63 -1.92 -12.07
CA SER A 94 13.63 -1.36 -11.18
C SER A 94 12.71 -0.50 -12.03
N GLU A 95 11.49 -0.30 -11.57
CA GLU A 95 10.71 0.84 -12.03
C GLU A 95 11.26 2.14 -11.39
N PRO A 96 10.91 3.33 -11.91
CA PRO A 96 11.33 4.60 -11.33
C PRO A 96 11.05 4.72 -9.83
N LEU A 97 12.06 5.21 -9.11
CA LEU A 97 12.15 5.28 -7.66
C LEU A 97 12.04 6.74 -7.18
N HIS A 98 10.85 7.16 -6.78
CA HIS A 98 10.55 8.56 -6.44
C HIS A 98 10.92 8.93 -4.99
N ALA A 99 12.23 8.96 -4.68
CA ALA A 99 12.72 9.27 -3.34
C ALA A 99 12.55 10.75 -2.93
N HIS A 100 12.65 11.69 -3.87
CA HIS A 100 12.67 13.14 -3.63
C HIS A 100 13.77 13.66 -2.67
N PRO A 101 14.46 14.74 -3.03
CA PRO A 101 14.19 15.64 -4.15
C PRO A 101 14.63 15.07 -5.50
N ILE A 102 15.25 13.88 -5.50
CA ILE A 102 15.70 13.16 -6.68
C ILE A 102 14.80 11.94 -6.89
N SER A 103 14.37 11.70 -8.12
CA SER A 103 13.85 10.40 -8.54
C SER A 103 14.96 9.61 -9.23
N TYR A 104 15.01 8.30 -9.02
CA TYR A 104 16.06 7.45 -9.56
C TYR A 104 15.50 6.41 -10.51
N ASP A 105 16.34 5.87 -11.37
CA ASP A 105 16.04 4.67 -12.15
C ASP A 105 17.33 3.85 -12.33
N THR A 106 17.21 2.53 -12.49
CA THR A 106 18.37 1.63 -12.52
C THR A 106 18.61 1.09 -13.91
N PHE A 107 19.89 1.06 -14.31
CA PHE A 107 20.28 0.59 -15.63
C PHE A 107 21.52 -0.29 -15.55
N THR A 108 21.88 -0.92 -16.67
CA THR A 108 23.03 -1.84 -16.74
C THR A 108 24.35 -1.21 -16.29
N ASP A 109 24.55 0.08 -16.56
CA ASP A 109 25.80 0.79 -16.31
C ASP A 109 25.75 1.76 -15.11
N GLY A 110 24.64 1.81 -14.37
CA GLY A 110 24.55 2.59 -13.13
C GLY A 110 23.16 3.09 -12.75
N LEU A 111 23.15 4.13 -11.91
CA LEU A 111 21.98 4.77 -11.34
C LEU A 111 21.68 6.08 -12.09
N GLY A 112 20.50 6.17 -12.69
CA GLY A 112 19.97 7.39 -13.28
C GLY A 112 19.34 8.32 -12.23
N PHE A 113 19.43 9.62 -12.45
CA PHE A 113 18.90 10.68 -11.58
C PHE A 113 17.97 11.57 -12.40
N SER A 114 16.85 11.94 -11.81
CA SER A 114 15.90 12.92 -12.33
C SER A 114 15.60 13.93 -11.23
N ALA A 115 15.82 15.21 -11.52
CA ALA A 115 15.33 16.32 -10.70
C ALA A 115 14.17 17.06 -11.39
N ASN A 116 13.43 16.38 -12.28
CA ASN A 116 12.33 16.97 -13.04
C ASN A 116 11.36 17.73 -12.11
N SER A 117 11.33 19.04 -12.28
CA SER A 117 10.50 19.95 -11.49
C SER A 117 9.27 20.47 -12.25
N THR A 118 8.99 19.92 -13.42
CA THR A 118 7.87 20.33 -14.27
C THR A 118 6.77 19.27 -14.21
N PRO A 119 5.56 19.62 -13.72
CA PRO A 119 4.46 18.67 -13.71
C PRO A 119 3.94 18.46 -15.13
N ALA A 120 3.79 17.19 -15.53
CA ALA A 120 2.91 16.76 -16.60
C ALA A 120 1.49 16.70 -16.05
N ILE A 121 0.53 17.34 -16.72
CA ILE A 121 -0.88 17.39 -16.31
C ILE A 121 -1.73 16.82 -17.44
N SER A 122 -2.64 15.91 -17.11
CA SER A 122 -3.56 15.25 -18.04
C SER A 122 -5.01 15.33 -17.54
N GLY A 123 -5.98 15.11 -18.43
CA GLY A 123 -7.40 15.15 -18.09
C GLY A 123 -8.01 16.55 -18.05
N THR A 124 -9.04 16.76 -17.22
CA THR A 124 -9.82 18.01 -17.19
C THR A 124 -10.09 18.47 -15.76
N ALA A 125 -10.19 19.80 -15.55
CA ALA A 125 -10.40 20.41 -14.22
C ALA A 125 -11.77 20.14 -13.55
N THR A 126 -12.66 19.37 -14.19
CA THR A 126 -13.99 19.01 -13.65
C THR A 126 -14.28 17.52 -13.72
N GLY A 127 -13.39 16.73 -14.32
CA GLY A 127 -13.54 15.29 -14.52
C GLY A 127 -12.30 14.57 -14.02
N VAL A 128 -12.00 13.39 -14.58
CA VAL A 128 -10.74 12.72 -14.29
C VAL A 128 -9.57 13.59 -14.75
N GLY A 129 -8.54 13.67 -13.91
CA GLY A 129 -7.30 14.37 -14.23
C GLY A 129 -6.17 13.99 -13.30
N GLU A 130 -4.93 14.19 -13.75
CA GLU A 130 -3.74 13.82 -12.99
C GLU A 130 -2.66 14.89 -13.11
N PHE A 131 -1.77 14.94 -12.12
CA PHE A 131 -0.50 15.64 -12.24
C PHE A 131 0.63 14.73 -11.78
N HIS A 132 1.69 14.65 -12.57
CA HIS A 132 2.87 13.82 -12.29
C HIS A 132 4.16 14.56 -12.61
N TYR A 133 5.20 14.27 -11.83
CA TYR A 133 6.58 14.67 -12.08
C TYR A 133 7.32 13.43 -12.58
N PRO A 134 7.15 13.04 -13.86
CA PRO A 134 7.69 11.80 -14.37
C PRO A 134 9.22 11.79 -14.29
N TYR A 135 9.79 10.60 -14.20
CA TYR A 135 11.23 10.42 -14.28
C TYR A 135 11.74 10.88 -15.66
N VAL A 136 12.62 11.87 -15.68
CA VAL A 136 13.34 12.34 -16.86
C VAL A 136 14.82 12.38 -16.51
N GLN A 137 15.60 11.47 -17.08
CA GLN A 137 17.00 11.32 -16.70
C GLN A 137 17.81 12.59 -17.02
N ASP A 138 18.38 13.21 -15.99
CA ASP A 138 19.40 14.24 -16.11
C ASP A 138 20.77 13.61 -16.28
N ILE A 139 21.18 12.79 -15.31
CA ILE A 139 22.51 12.18 -15.24
C ILE A 139 22.42 10.69 -14.97
N ARG A 140 23.48 9.96 -15.33
CA ARG A 140 23.70 8.56 -14.99
C ARG A 140 25.02 8.36 -14.29
N VAL A 141 24.98 7.94 -13.03
CA VAL A 141 26.15 7.73 -12.18
C VAL A 141 26.51 6.25 -12.16
N GLY A 142 27.75 5.93 -12.52
CA GLY A 142 28.20 4.56 -12.72
C GLY A 142 29.71 4.38 -12.63
N VAL A 143 30.18 3.23 -13.11
CA VAL A 143 31.60 2.91 -13.27
C VAL A 143 31.90 2.72 -14.76
N ALA A 144 33.01 3.29 -15.23
CA ALA A 144 33.40 3.19 -16.64
C ALA A 144 33.52 1.72 -17.09
N GLY A 145 32.72 1.34 -18.08
CA GLY A 145 32.68 -0.02 -18.63
C GLY A 145 31.82 -1.02 -17.85
N LEU A 146 31.14 -0.61 -16.77
CA LEU A 146 30.19 -1.46 -16.06
C LEU A 146 29.04 -1.86 -16.97
N ALA A 147 28.73 -3.16 -17.00
CA ALA A 147 27.60 -3.72 -17.72
C ALA A 147 26.95 -4.82 -16.87
N ALA A 148 26.31 -4.43 -15.77
CA ALA A 148 25.65 -5.36 -14.88
C ALA A 148 24.38 -5.93 -15.56
N PRO A 149 24.19 -7.25 -15.57
CA PRO A 149 23.00 -7.87 -16.15
C PRO A 149 21.74 -7.64 -15.31
N GLN A 150 21.90 -7.29 -14.03
CA GLN A 150 20.82 -6.96 -13.11
C GLN A 150 21.32 -6.06 -11.98
N VAL A 151 20.39 -5.34 -11.35
CA VAL A 151 20.60 -4.67 -10.05
C VAL A 151 20.03 -5.52 -8.92
N LYS A 152 20.76 -5.62 -7.81
CA LYS A 152 20.31 -6.26 -6.56
C LYS A 152 20.25 -5.26 -5.43
N VAL A 153 19.58 -5.59 -4.33
CA VAL A 153 19.61 -4.79 -3.09
C VAL A 153 20.66 -5.33 -2.13
N ASP A 154 21.59 -4.46 -1.73
CA ASP A 154 22.67 -4.80 -0.79
C ASP A 154 22.33 -4.47 0.67
N GLY A 155 21.32 -3.63 0.89
CA GLY A 155 20.79 -3.36 2.22
C GLY A 155 19.76 -2.23 2.23
N TRP A 156 19.09 -2.07 3.36
CA TRP A 156 18.12 -1.01 3.61
C TRP A 156 18.09 -0.65 5.09
N THR A 157 17.53 0.52 5.39
CA THR A 157 17.10 0.94 6.73
C THR A 157 15.72 1.57 6.61
N ASP A 158 15.26 2.32 7.61
CA ASP A 158 13.87 2.80 7.67
C ASP A 158 13.37 3.57 6.44
N TRP A 159 14.21 4.40 5.79
CA TRP A 159 13.81 5.11 4.56
C TRP A 159 14.96 5.25 3.55
N THR A 160 15.94 4.36 3.61
CA THR A 160 17.05 4.30 2.64
C THR A 160 17.24 2.89 2.11
N VAL A 161 17.58 2.77 0.84
CA VAL A 161 17.94 1.52 0.18
C VAL A 161 19.32 1.64 -0.47
N SER A 162 20.01 0.50 -0.59
CA SER A 162 21.32 0.40 -1.22
C SER A 162 21.30 -0.53 -2.45
N PRO A 163 20.98 -0.04 -3.65
CA PRO A 163 21.08 -0.85 -4.87
C PRO A 163 22.55 -1.13 -5.22
N HIS A 164 22.78 -2.28 -5.85
CA HIS A 164 24.09 -2.84 -6.14
C HIS A 164 24.16 -3.48 -7.53
N TRP A 165 25.17 -3.07 -8.28
CA TRP A 165 25.49 -3.53 -9.64
C TRP A 165 26.78 -4.34 -9.63
N SER A 166 26.83 -5.42 -10.40
CA SER A 166 28.07 -6.15 -10.66
C SER A 166 28.06 -6.83 -12.02
N ASP A 167 29.16 -6.71 -12.76
CA ASP A 167 29.43 -7.47 -13.99
C ASP A 167 30.47 -8.60 -13.79
N GLY A 168 30.80 -8.90 -12.52
CA GLY A 168 31.86 -9.83 -12.11
C GLY A 168 33.27 -9.23 -12.06
N THR A 169 33.51 -8.08 -12.70
CA THR A 169 34.81 -7.36 -12.69
C THR A 169 34.72 -6.01 -11.98
N ARG A 170 33.59 -5.32 -12.16
CA ARG A 170 33.29 -3.99 -11.65
C ARG A 170 32.07 -4.06 -10.75
N THR A 171 32.03 -3.19 -9.76
CA THR A 171 30.86 -3.02 -8.90
C THR A 171 30.55 -1.56 -8.66
N LEU A 172 29.25 -1.30 -8.49
CA LEU A 172 28.74 -0.04 -7.95
C LEU A 172 27.76 -0.38 -6.84
N ARG A 173 27.87 0.29 -5.70
CA ARG A 173 26.85 0.31 -4.65
C ARG A 173 26.46 1.76 -4.41
N ALA A 174 25.17 2.07 -4.47
CA ALA A 174 24.65 3.37 -4.07
C ALA A 174 23.96 3.26 -2.72
N THR A 175 23.87 4.36 -1.96
CA THR A 175 22.88 4.55 -0.89
C THR A 175 22.03 5.75 -1.25
N ILE A 176 20.72 5.54 -1.35
CA ILE A 176 19.70 6.54 -1.68
C ILE A 176 18.54 6.45 -0.68
N GLY A 177 17.75 7.50 -0.55
CA GLY A 177 16.61 7.49 0.36
C GLY A 177 15.77 8.75 0.30
N HIS A 178 14.58 8.67 0.88
CA HIS A 178 13.70 9.83 1.00
C HIS A 178 14.39 10.99 1.70
N GLY A 179 14.21 12.19 1.14
CA GLY A 179 14.72 13.43 1.71
C GLY A 179 16.24 13.54 1.73
N LEU A 180 16.97 12.71 0.98
CA LEU A 180 18.41 12.84 0.79
C LEU A 180 18.72 13.53 -0.54
N PRO A 181 19.23 14.78 -0.52
CA PRO A 181 19.80 15.40 -1.72
C PRO A 181 21.09 14.73 -2.20
N PHE A 182 21.72 13.92 -1.34
CA PHE A 182 22.89 13.12 -1.64
C PHE A 182 22.53 11.71 -2.07
N ALA A 183 23.26 11.20 -3.06
CA ALA A 183 23.48 9.79 -3.26
C ALA A 183 24.96 9.46 -2.96
N TYR A 184 25.20 8.41 -2.20
CA TYR A 184 26.53 7.99 -1.78
C TYR A 184 26.96 6.74 -2.52
N PHE A 185 28.19 6.70 -3.04
CA PHE A 185 28.66 5.62 -3.90
C PHE A 185 29.91 4.94 -3.37
N GLN A 186 29.97 3.63 -3.61
CA GLN A 186 31.18 2.82 -3.54
C GLN A 186 31.36 2.12 -4.89
N ALA A 187 32.55 2.22 -5.46
CA ALA A 187 32.87 1.75 -6.80
C ALA A 187 34.17 0.95 -6.81
N THR A 188 34.19 -0.15 -7.57
CA THR A 188 35.41 -0.95 -7.78
C THR A 188 35.56 -1.36 -9.24
N GLY A 189 36.79 -1.71 -9.65
CA GLY A 189 37.09 -2.25 -10.98
C GLY A 189 37.14 -1.23 -12.13
N GLY A 190 36.92 0.06 -11.86
CA GLY A 190 37.01 1.12 -12.87
C GLY A 190 36.85 2.53 -12.31
N ASN A 191 36.98 3.52 -13.19
CA ASN A 191 36.79 4.93 -12.83
C ASN A 191 35.31 5.24 -12.56
N ALA A 192 35.04 6.14 -11.61
CA ALA A 192 33.71 6.74 -11.48
C ALA A 192 33.36 7.49 -12.76
N SER A 193 32.09 7.41 -13.15
CA SER A 193 31.55 8.02 -14.36
C SER A 193 30.20 8.66 -14.05
N ILE A 194 30.03 9.91 -14.46
CA ILE A 194 28.73 10.60 -14.53
C ILE A 194 28.49 10.91 -16.00
N GLY A 195 27.55 10.19 -16.61
CA GLY A 195 27.12 10.40 -17.99
C GLY A 195 25.94 11.37 -18.06
N THR A 196 25.88 12.15 -19.12
CA THR A 196 24.82 13.12 -19.39
C THR A 196 24.38 12.98 -20.85
N ALA A 197 23.10 13.23 -21.16
CA ALA A 197 22.59 13.08 -22.53
C ALA A 197 23.23 14.07 -23.54
N GLY A 198 23.75 15.20 -23.04
CA GLY A 198 24.53 16.18 -23.80
C GLY A 198 25.72 16.70 -22.98
N THR A 199 26.43 17.72 -23.46
CA THR A 199 27.55 18.32 -22.71
C THR A 199 27.02 19.10 -21.50
N PRO A 200 27.45 18.78 -20.26
CA PRO A 200 27.01 19.51 -19.07
C PRO A 200 27.64 20.91 -19.02
N GLU A 201 26.92 21.88 -18.47
CA GLU A 201 27.47 23.22 -18.16
C GLU A 201 28.27 23.11 -16.85
N VAL A 202 29.61 23.09 -16.95
CA VAL A 202 30.48 23.02 -15.78
C VAL A 202 30.72 24.43 -15.24
N TRP A 203 30.11 24.76 -14.10
CA TRP A 203 30.27 26.06 -13.45
C TRP A 203 31.38 26.08 -12.38
N SER A 204 31.90 24.91 -11.98
CA SER A 204 33.11 24.79 -11.15
C SER A 204 33.77 23.43 -11.35
N ASN A 205 35.09 23.40 -11.49
CA ASN A 205 35.88 22.16 -11.44
C ASN A 205 37.20 22.46 -10.73
N SER A 206 37.34 22.00 -9.49
CA SER A 206 38.48 22.30 -8.63
C SER A 206 38.86 21.09 -7.80
N GLY A 207 39.93 20.40 -8.23
CA GLY A 207 40.42 19.20 -7.58
C GLY A 207 39.34 18.13 -7.46
N ALA A 208 39.05 17.72 -6.22
CA ALA A 208 38.13 16.64 -5.92
C ALA A 208 36.64 17.02 -6.08
N THR A 209 36.32 18.28 -6.36
CA THR A 209 34.93 18.77 -6.46
C THR A 209 34.63 19.27 -7.87
N ILE A 210 33.51 18.84 -8.44
CA ILE A 210 32.98 19.36 -9.71
C ILE A 210 31.52 19.75 -9.56
N GLY A 211 31.21 21.01 -9.88
CA GLY A 211 29.87 21.56 -9.96
C GLY A 211 29.45 21.76 -11.41
N PHE A 212 28.29 21.21 -11.77
CA PHE A 212 27.80 21.22 -13.14
C PHE A 212 26.28 21.30 -13.21
N ARG A 213 25.75 21.69 -14.36
CA ARG A 213 24.31 21.83 -14.62
C ARG A 213 23.89 21.01 -15.84
N VAL A 214 22.75 20.35 -15.69
CA VAL A 214 22.07 19.57 -16.75
C VAL A 214 20.58 19.83 -16.65
N ASN A 215 19.92 20.11 -17.78
CA ASN A 215 18.47 20.39 -17.85
C ASN A 215 17.98 21.46 -16.87
N GLY A 216 18.83 22.44 -16.53
CA GLY A 216 18.51 23.50 -15.56
C GLY A 216 18.73 23.11 -14.09
N HIS A 217 19.12 21.89 -13.79
CA HIS A 217 19.37 21.38 -12.44
C HIS A 217 20.85 21.36 -12.10
N ASP A 218 21.22 21.86 -10.91
CA ASP A 218 22.60 21.93 -10.45
C ASP A 218 22.99 20.71 -9.63
N TYR A 219 24.05 20.03 -10.05
CA TYR A 219 24.64 18.89 -9.37
C TYR A 219 26.08 19.19 -8.94
N VAL A 220 26.53 18.49 -7.89
CA VAL A 220 27.93 18.52 -7.45
C VAL A 220 28.42 17.10 -7.21
N GLY A 221 29.54 16.74 -7.84
CA GLY A 221 30.29 15.51 -7.57
C GLY A 221 31.44 15.79 -6.61
N TYR A 222 31.52 15.01 -5.53
CA TYR A 222 32.59 15.07 -4.53
C TYR A 222 33.36 13.75 -4.53
N ALA A 223 34.58 13.80 -5.04
CA ALA A 223 35.54 12.70 -5.01
C ALA A 223 36.43 12.81 -3.76
N PRO A 224 37.20 11.77 -3.44
CA PRO A 224 38.14 11.81 -2.33
C PRO A 224 39.24 12.86 -2.49
N SER A 225 39.79 13.32 -1.37
CA SER A 225 40.97 14.19 -1.37
C SER A 225 42.11 13.62 -2.22
N GLY A 226 42.64 14.43 -3.14
CA GLY A 226 43.70 14.05 -4.09
C GLY A 226 43.18 13.53 -5.45
N ALA A 227 41.87 13.33 -5.60
CA ALA A 227 41.25 13.03 -6.89
C ALA A 227 41.03 14.29 -7.73
N SER A 228 40.82 14.10 -9.03
CA SER A 228 40.37 15.13 -9.97
C SER A 228 39.25 14.62 -10.86
N TRP A 229 38.47 15.54 -11.44
CA TRP A 229 37.42 15.24 -12.41
C TRP A 229 37.82 15.70 -13.82
N THR A 230 37.64 14.81 -14.80
CA THR A 230 37.86 15.10 -16.22
C THR A 230 36.51 15.11 -16.94
N VAL A 231 36.29 16.09 -17.81
CA VAL A 231 35.07 16.24 -18.60
C VAL A 231 35.39 16.04 -20.07
N ALA A 232 34.78 15.03 -20.69
CA ALA A 232 34.96 14.74 -22.11
C ALA A 232 33.70 14.07 -22.68
N SER A 233 33.23 14.55 -23.83
CA SER A 233 32.15 13.92 -24.61
C SER A 233 30.89 13.58 -23.80
N GLY A 234 30.36 14.53 -23.02
CA GLY A 234 29.17 14.29 -22.17
C GLY A 234 29.40 13.34 -21.00
N ARG A 235 30.67 13.13 -20.60
CA ARG A 235 31.04 12.28 -19.48
C ARG A 235 31.99 13.00 -18.54
N ILE A 236 31.69 12.94 -17.26
CA ILE A 236 32.52 13.41 -16.17
C ILE A 236 33.11 12.17 -15.48
N THR A 237 34.44 12.06 -15.40
CA THR A 237 35.10 10.85 -14.88
C THR A 237 36.16 11.18 -13.84
N SER A 238 36.36 10.26 -12.90
CA SER A 238 37.43 10.35 -11.90
C SER A 238 37.98 8.97 -11.56
N THR A 239 39.29 8.88 -11.36
CA THR A 239 39.94 7.69 -10.80
C THR A 239 39.68 7.54 -9.29
N LEU A 240 39.05 8.54 -8.66
CA LEU A 240 38.82 8.63 -7.22
C LEU A 240 40.10 8.51 -6.39
N ALA A 241 41.25 8.84 -6.98
CA ALA A 241 42.57 8.58 -6.40
C ALA A 241 42.73 7.12 -5.89
N GLY A 242 42.05 6.17 -6.51
CA GLY A 242 42.06 4.75 -6.13
C GLY A 242 41.31 4.40 -4.85
N ARG A 243 40.57 5.32 -4.22
CA ARG A 243 39.89 5.07 -2.92
C ARG A 243 38.49 4.47 -3.03
N GLY A 244 37.87 4.53 -4.20
CA GLY A 244 36.62 3.80 -4.48
C GLY A 244 35.35 4.32 -3.79
N TYR A 245 35.33 5.54 -3.25
CA TYR A 245 34.11 6.20 -2.76
C TYR A 245 33.94 7.59 -3.36
N PHE A 246 32.69 8.04 -3.52
CA PHE A 246 32.34 9.41 -3.90
C PHE A 246 30.87 9.68 -3.58
N SER A 247 30.44 10.92 -3.69
CA SER A 247 29.03 11.29 -3.61
C SER A 247 28.62 12.27 -4.70
N VAL A 248 27.33 12.26 -5.03
CA VAL A 248 26.72 13.23 -5.93
C VAL A 248 25.55 13.87 -5.18
N ALA A 249 25.47 15.20 -5.21
CA ALA A 249 24.38 15.95 -4.62
C ALA A 249 23.63 16.77 -5.67
N LEU A 250 22.30 16.84 -5.53
CA LEU A 250 21.47 17.86 -6.17
C LEU A 250 21.47 19.12 -5.28
N LEU A 251 21.70 20.30 -5.84
CA LEU A 251 21.53 21.56 -5.13
C LEU A 251 20.13 22.14 -5.34
N PRO A 252 19.54 22.83 -4.33
CA PRO A 252 18.28 23.53 -4.53
C PRO A 252 18.40 24.56 -5.66
N PRO A 253 17.34 24.75 -6.49
CA PRO A 253 17.36 25.75 -7.55
C PRO A 253 17.67 27.15 -7.03
N THR A 254 18.64 27.82 -7.65
CA THR A 254 18.97 29.23 -7.38
C THR A 254 19.49 29.94 -8.63
N SER A 255 19.08 31.19 -8.81
CA SER A 255 19.63 32.08 -9.84
C SER A 255 20.95 32.73 -9.44
N SER A 256 21.32 32.68 -8.15
CA SER A 256 22.53 33.30 -7.62
C SER A 256 23.73 32.36 -7.71
N ALA A 257 24.75 32.76 -8.49
CA ALA A 257 25.99 32.00 -8.60
C ALA A 257 26.74 31.90 -7.26
N SER A 258 26.68 32.94 -6.42
CA SER A 258 27.31 32.93 -5.10
C SER A 258 26.56 32.02 -4.11
N GLU A 259 25.22 32.01 -4.15
CA GLU A 259 24.43 31.08 -3.34
C GLU A 259 24.67 29.64 -3.77
N ARG A 260 24.71 29.37 -5.09
CA ARG A 260 25.05 28.05 -5.63
C ARG A 260 26.41 27.56 -5.17
N ALA A 261 27.44 28.41 -5.28
CA ALA A 261 28.78 28.07 -4.79
C ALA A 261 28.83 27.87 -3.28
N GLY A 262 28.09 28.68 -2.50
CA GLY A 262 27.97 28.53 -1.05
C GLY A 262 27.27 27.24 -0.63
N LEU A 263 26.23 26.84 -1.35
CA LEU A 263 25.54 25.55 -1.16
C LEU A 263 26.49 24.38 -1.46
N ALA A 264 27.22 24.43 -2.57
CA ALA A 264 28.23 23.41 -2.90
C ALA A 264 29.30 23.29 -1.82
N ALA A 265 29.82 24.42 -1.30
CA ALA A 265 30.78 24.40 -0.21
C ALA A 265 30.19 23.82 1.09
N THR A 266 28.94 24.17 1.41
CA THR A 266 28.23 23.68 2.60
C THR A 266 27.98 22.17 2.51
N TYR A 267 27.51 21.68 1.36
CA TYR A 267 27.26 20.26 1.13
C TYR A 267 28.58 19.48 1.15
N GLY A 268 29.66 20.06 0.58
CA GLY A 268 31.00 19.50 0.62
C GLY A 268 31.52 19.15 2.01
N GLN A 269 31.07 19.84 3.07
CA GLN A 269 31.43 19.51 4.46
C GLN A 269 30.93 18.12 4.90
N TYR A 270 29.85 17.64 4.30
CA TYR A 270 29.16 16.39 4.64
C TYR A 270 29.24 15.34 3.53
N ALA A 271 29.86 15.67 2.39
CA ALA A 271 29.89 14.83 1.20
C ALA A 271 30.56 13.47 1.40
N HIS A 272 31.41 13.33 2.42
CA HIS A 272 32.09 12.08 2.76
C HIS A 272 31.57 11.41 4.04
N ALA A 273 30.58 12.02 4.71
CA ALA A 273 29.83 11.40 5.81
C ALA A 273 28.68 10.56 5.23
N HIS A 274 29.01 9.41 4.65
CA HIS A 274 28.03 8.59 3.92
C HIS A 274 26.95 8.08 4.87
N VAL A 275 25.67 8.32 4.56
CA VAL A 275 24.56 7.75 5.32
C VAL A 275 24.61 6.22 5.21
N THR A 276 24.66 5.56 6.35
CA THR A 276 24.70 4.09 6.48
C THR A 276 23.56 3.54 7.32
N GLY A 277 22.79 4.40 7.97
CA GLY A 277 21.53 4.00 8.57
C GLY A 277 20.59 5.15 8.83
N THR A 278 19.31 4.82 8.84
CA THR A 278 18.21 5.70 9.21
C THR A 278 17.31 5.00 10.19
N GLN A 279 16.80 5.74 11.17
CA GLN A 279 15.95 5.18 12.20
C GLN A 279 14.93 6.20 12.71
N VAL A 280 13.67 5.82 12.73
CA VAL A 280 12.59 6.54 13.38
C VAL A 280 12.41 6.06 14.81
N SER A 281 12.12 7.01 15.69
CA SER A 281 11.58 6.77 17.02
C SER A 281 10.47 7.78 17.30
N TYR A 282 9.47 7.37 18.08
CA TYR A 282 8.35 8.23 18.45
C TYR A 282 8.04 8.12 19.94
N SER A 283 7.45 9.18 20.48
CA SER A 283 6.99 9.24 21.86
C SER A 283 5.65 9.95 21.90
N TYR A 284 4.61 9.22 22.31
CA TYR A 284 3.31 9.80 22.62
C TYR A 284 3.24 10.12 24.11
N ASN A 285 2.85 11.35 24.43
CA ASN A 285 2.56 11.79 25.79
C ASN A 285 1.03 12.00 25.92
N PRO A 286 0.30 11.05 26.54
CA PRO A 286 -1.14 11.19 26.75
C PRO A 286 -1.51 12.48 27.49
N ALA A 287 -0.72 12.91 28.49
CA ALA A 287 -1.06 14.06 29.33
C ALA A 287 -1.18 15.38 28.55
N THR A 288 -0.45 15.52 27.44
CA THR A 288 -0.46 16.71 26.58
C THR A 288 -1.04 16.43 25.19
N SER A 289 -1.47 15.19 24.93
CA SER A 289 -1.73 14.63 23.61
C SER A 289 -0.61 14.91 22.59
N GLY A 290 0.64 15.01 23.06
CA GLY A 290 1.78 15.38 22.24
C GLY A 290 2.41 14.15 21.60
N LEU A 291 2.70 14.21 20.30
CA LEU A 291 3.51 13.23 19.59
C LEU A 291 4.81 13.89 19.15
N THR A 292 5.94 13.33 19.58
CA THR A 292 7.26 13.70 19.05
C THR A 292 7.83 12.55 18.25
N THR A 293 8.21 12.80 17.01
CA THR A 293 8.88 11.83 16.14
C THR A 293 10.30 12.31 15.84
N THR A 294 11.29 11.46 16.04
CA THR A 294 12.71 11.75 15.75
C THR A 294 13.17 10.89 14.58
N TYR A 295 13.68 11.55 13.54
CA TYR A 295 14.27 10.94 12.36
C TYR A 295 15.78 11.04 12.47
N ALA A 296 16.46 9.94 12.79
CA ALA A 296 17.89 9.89 13.04
C ALA A 296 18.66 9.30 11.85
N PHE A 297 19.88 9.81 11.66
CA PHE A 297 20.82 9.40 10.61
C PHE A 297 22.11 8.92 11.26
N THR A 298 22.54 7.73 10.88
CA THR A 298 23.89 7.22 11.15
C THR A 298 24.73 7.40 9.90
N THR A 299 25.88 8.06 10.03
CA THR A 299 26.82 8.27 8.94
C THR A 299 28.16 7.57 9.23
N THR A 300 28.84 7.14 8.18
CA THR A 300 30.21 6.62 8.23
C THR A 300 31.13 7.57 7.46
N PRO A 301 32.09 8.24 8.13
CA PRO A 301 33.06 9.09 7.45
C PRO A 301 33.97 8.23 6.57
N ARG A 302 34.01 8.56 5.27
CA ARG A 302 34.97 7.98 4.30
C ARG A 302 36.27 8.77 4.26
N GLU A 303 36.20 10.05 4.59
CA GLU A 303 37.32 10.90 4.97
C GLU A 303 36.84 12.05 5.87
N GLY A 304 37.78 12.71 6.54
CA GLY A 304 37.46 13.73 7.54
C GLY A 304 36.78 13.15 8.78
N THR A 305 36.11 14.02 9.54
CA THR A 305 35.51 13.68 10.84
C THR A 305 34.03 14.05 10.93
N ALA A 306 33.40 14.48 9.82
CA ALA A 306 31.99 14.84 9.81
C ALA A 306 31.11 13.61 10.06
N THR A 307 30.10 13.77 10.91
CA THR A 307 29.13 12.71 11.26
C THR A 307 27.68 13.14 11.01
N GLN A 308 27.50 14.22 10.25
CA GLN A 308 26.21 14.84 9.94
C GLN A 308 25.95 14.77 8.43
N THR A 309 24.71 15.03 8.02
CA THR A 309 24.31 15.07 6.61
C THR A 309 23.42 16.28 6.30
N VAL A 310 23.00 16.39 5.05
CA VAL A 310 22.01 17.34 4.55
C VAL A 310 20.74 16.57 4.20
N VAL A 311 19.60 17.10 4.60
CA VAL A 311 18.28 16.49 4.38
C VAL A 311 17.29 17.53 3.88
N SER A 312 16.27 17.08 3.15
CA SER A 312 15.13 17.89 2.71
C SER A 312 13.83 17.29 3.19
N LEU A 313 13.00 18.12 3.81
CA LEU A 313 11.79 17.72 4.54
C LEU A 313 10.56 17.96 3.68
N TYR A 314 9.61 17.04 3.67
CA TYR A 314 8.30 17.23 3.04
C TYR A 314 7.41 18.23 3.82
N PRO A 315 6.33 18.77 3.21
CA PRO A 315 5.39 19.68 3.88
C PRO A 315 4.87 19.23 5.24
N HIS A 316 4.39 18.00 5.39
CA HIS A 316 3.89 17.51 6.68
C HIS A 316 4.97 17.53 7.78
N GLN A 317 6.24 17.36 7.40
CA GLN A 317 7.38 17.37 8.31
C GLN A 317 7.79 18.79 8.67
N TRP A 318 8.05 19.66 7.68
CA TRP A 318 8.56 21.00 7.99
C TRP A 318 7.52 21.92 8.61
N LYS A 319 6.21 21.68 8.36
CA LYS A 319 5.12 22.37 9.07
C LYS A 319 5.07 22.02 10.56
N SER A 320 5.64 20.87 10.93
CA SER A 320 5.69 20.39 12.32
C SER A 320 7.12 20.31 12.88
N LEU A 321 8.10 20.93 12.20
CA LEU A 321 9.51 20.86 12.58
C LEU A 321 9.75 21.50 13.95
N SER A 322 10.51 20.82 14.80
CA SER A 322 10.87 21.28 16.13
C SER A 322 12.38 21.19 16.38
N GLY A 323 12.94 22.23 17.01
CA GLY A 323 14.35 22.28 17.41
C GLY A 323 15.35 22.45 16.26
N SER A 324 14.92 22.83 15.05
CA SER A 324 15.79 23.11 13.90
C SER A 324 15.16 24.14 12.97
N THR A 325 15.97 24.84 12.19
CA THR A 325 15.53 25.85 11.24
C THR A 325 16.03 25.50 9.84
N ALA A 326 15.12 25.44 8.88
CA ALA A 326 15.48 25.22 7.49
C ALA A 326 16.13 26.45 6.85
N ILE A 327 17.05 26.21 5.92
CA ILE A 327 17.58 27.26 5.05
C ILE A 327 16.51 27.72 4.06
N THR A 328 16.69 28.90 3.47
CA THR A 328 15.72 29.50 2.54
C THR A 328 15.52 28.70 1.25
N PRO A 329 16.57 28.20 0.57
CA PRO A 329 16.38 27.44 -0.66
C PRO A 329 15.59 26.14 -0.43
N THR A 330 14.71 25.80 -1.38
CA THR A 330 13.82 24.63 -1.31
C THR A 330 13.90 23.83 -2.59
N TYR A 331 13.54 22.54 -2.53
CA TYR A 331 13.35 21.72 -3.71
C TYR A 331 11.88 21.68 -4.13
N PRO A 332 11.57 21.77 -5.43
CA PRO A 332 10.27 21.32 -5.93
C PRO A 332 10.14 19.80 -5.77
N SER A 333 8.94 19.30 -5.52
CA SER A 333 8.63 17.87 -5.50
C SER A 333 7.17 17.62 -5.84
N ALA A 334 6.82 16.36 -6.11
CA ALA A 334 5.44 15.91 -6.30
C ALA A 334 4.53 16.11 -5.08
N ARG A 335 5.12 16.46 -3.93
CA ARG A 335 4.43 16.68 -2.66
C ARG A 335 4.39 18.14 -2.24
N GLY A 336 4.77 19.07 -3.12
CA GLY A 336 4.99 20.48 -2.80
C GLY A 336 6.46 20.82 -2.52
N ARG A 337 6.73 21.97 -1.90
CA ARG A 337 8.12 22.42 -1.65
C ARG A 337 8.76 21.68 -0.47
N MET A 338 9.94 21.13 -0.69
CA MET A 338 10.75 20.51 0.37
C MET A 338 11.78 21.50 0.95
N LYS A 339 11.80 21.65 2.27
CA LYS A 339 12.71 22.57 2.98
C LYS A 339 13.98 21.86 3.44
N VAL A 340 15.12 22.55 3.46
CA VAL A 340 16.43 21.89 3.65
C VAL A 340 17.02 22.15 5.04
N LEU A 341 17.56 21.12 5.67
CA LEU A 341 18.43 21.21 6.86
C LEU A 341 19.84 20.75 6.49
N THR A 342 20.85 21.49 6.94
CA THR A 342 22.27 21.14 6.74
C THR A 342 22.93 20.83 8.08
N GLY A 343 23.90 19.91 8.07
CA GLY A 343 24.66 19.58 9.28
C GLY A 343 23.84 18.92 10.38
N VAL A 344 22.89 18.04 10.00
CA VAL A 344 22.06 17.32 10.96
C VAL A 344 22.43 15.85 11.05
N ASN A 345 22.38 15.29 12.26
CA ASN A 345 22.37 13.85 12.49
C ASN A 345 20.96 13.34 12.85
N GLN A 346 20.02 14.26 13.07
CA GLN A 346 18.60 13.99 13.29
C GLN A 346 17.76 15.25 13.08
N PHE A 347 16.47 15.10 12.83
CA PHE A 347 15.48 16.16 13.03
C PHE A 347 14.24 15.62 13.75
N ARG A 348 13.38 16.52 14.24
CA ARG A 348 12.17 16.15 14.97
C ARG A 348 10.94 16.83 14.43
N THR A 349 9.82 16.11 14.43
CA THR A 349 8.49 16.70 14.33
C THR A 349 7.82 16.68 15.69
N ALA A 350 7.02 17.71 15.99
CA ALA A 350 6.20 17.80 17.19
C ALA A 350 4.76 18.13 16.77
N MET A 351 3.86 17.15 16.94
CA MET A 351 2.45 17.24 16.57
C MET A 351 1.56 17.06 17.79
N ARG A 352 0.28 17.45 17.66
CA ARG A 352 -0.75 17.13 18.65
C ARG A 352 -1.72 16.12 18.05
N PHE A 353 -1.89 15.01 18.74
CA PHE A 353 -2.94 14.06 18.43
C PHE A 353 -4.28 14.67 18.88
N GLN A 354 -5.23 14.78 17.95
CA GLN A 354 -6.53 15.42 18.22
C GLN A 354 -7.55 14.48 18.88
N GLY A 355 -7.14 13.24 19.16
CA GLY A 355 -8.02 12.21 19.69
C GLY A 355 -8.93 11.59 18.64
N VAL A 356 -9.51 10.43 18.98
CA VAL A 356 -10.52 9.73 18.19
C VAL A 356 -11.69 9.32 19.09
N LEU A 357 -12.78 8.82 18.52
CA LEU A 357 -13.87 8.19 19.27
C LEU A 357 -14.21 6.81 18.69
N PRO A 358 -14.70 5.85 19.50
CA PRO A 358 -15.29 4.63 18.95
C PRO A 358 -16.54 4.92 18.10
N GLU A 359 -17.32 5.91 18.53
CA GLU A 359 -18.54 6.40 17.89
C GLU A 359 -18.91 7.78 18.47
N LEU A 360 -19.62 8.62 17.72
CA LEU A 360 -20.17 9.89 18.23
C LEU A 360 -21.18 9.64 19.36
N PRO A 361 -21.30 10.53 20.37
CA PRO A 361 -22.29 10.39 21.43
C PRO A 361 -23.70 10.75 20.94
N ALA A 362 -24.71 10.00 21.39
CA ALA A 362 -26.13 10.18 21.04
C ALA A 362 -26.81 11.41 21.70
N VAL A 363 -26.22 12.60 21.55
CA VAL A 363 -26.73 13.86 22.12
C VAL A 363 -27.91 14.44 21.33
N GLY A 364 -27.98 14.16 20.03
CA GLY A 364 -28.97 14.68 19.09
C GLY A 364 -30.12 13.71 18.81
N ASP A 365 -29.88 12.41 19.00
CA ASP A 365 -30.81 11.33 18.66
C ASP A 365 -31.03 10.32 19.80
N GLY A 366 -30.49 10.57 20.99
CA GLY A 366 -30.73 9.73 22.17
C GLY A 366 -32.10 9.89 22.83
N SER A 367 -33.01 10.72 22.28
CA SER A 367 -34.38 10.89 22.82
C SER A 367 -35.38 11.34 21.75
N GLY A 368 -36.68 11.29 22.08
CA GLY A 368 -37.75 11.86 21.25
C GLY A 368 -37.96 11.17 19.90
N SER A 369 -38.38 11.94 18.89
CA SER A 369 -38.65 11.44 17.54
C SER A 369 -37.39 10.99 16.78
N ASP A 370 -36.25 11.60 17.08
CA ASP A 370 -34.97 11.21 16.48
C ASP A 370 -34.54 9.82 17.00
N LEU A 371 -34.73 9.54 18.30
CA LEU A 371 -34.53 8.19 18.85
C LEU A 371 -35.46 7.16 18.22
N ALA A 372 -36.73 7.51 17.99
CA ALA A 372 -37.67 6.61 17.31
C ALA A 372 -37.23 6.31 15.87
N THR A 373 -36.66 7.29 15.18
CA THR A 373 -36.09 7.13 13.83
C THR A 373 -34.88 6.19 13.87
N LEU A 374 -33.92 6.46 14.74
CA LEU A 374 -32.71 5.65 14.88
C LEU A 374 -33.04 4.20 15.26
N THR A 375 -33.89 3.99 16.27
CA THR A 375 -34.27 2.64 16.73
C THR A 375 -35.02 1.85 15.65
N SER A 376 -35.84 2.51 14.82
CA SER A 376 -36.46 1.88 13.64
C SER A 376 -35.42 1.43 12.61
N GLN A 377 -34.42 2.27 12.33
CA GLN A 377 -33.34 1.94 11.39
C GLN A 377 -32.44 0.83 11.93
N LEU A 378 -32.11 0.83 13.23
CA LEU A 378 -31.38 -0.25 13.89
C LEU A 378 -32.16 -1.58 13.83
N ALA A 379 -33.46 -1.55 14.11
CA ALA A 379 -34.31 -2.73 14.01
C ALA A 379 -34.35 -3.30 12.59
N ALA A 380 -34.31 -2.46 11.56
CA ALA A 380 -34.29 -2.89 10.15
C ALA A 380 -33.03 -3.67 9.76
N VAL A 381 -31.88 -3.37 10.38
CA VAL A 381 -30.60 -4.06 10.10
C VAL A 381 -30.28 -5.18 11.08
N ARG A 382 -31.03 -5.31 12.19
CA ARG A 382 -30.79 -6.30 13.25
C ARG A 382 -30.62 -7.74 12.76
N GLY A 383 -31.40 -8.15 11.75
CA GLY A 383 -31.35 -9.52 11.20
C GLY A 383 -30.13 -9.79 10.32
N ASN A 384 -29.48 -8.75 9.80
CA ASN A 384 -28.28 -8.84 8.96
C ASN A 384 -27.39 -7.60 9.17
N PRO A 385 -26.73 -7.50 10.35
CA PRO A 385 -25.97 -6.30 10.71
C PRO A 385 -24.71 -6.14 9.86
N MET A 386 -24.13 -7.23 9.36
CA MET A 386 -22.95 -7.15 8.49
C MET A 386 -23.31 -6.78 7.05
N ASP A 387 -24.45 -7.25 6.52
CA ASP A 387 -24.82 -7.11 5.10
C ASP A 387 -23.67 -7.42 4.13
N GLN A 388 -22.91 -8.46 4.48
CA GLN A 388 -21.68 -8.83 3.81
C GLN A 388 -21.92 -9.17 2.33
N ARG A 389 -21.16 -8.52 1.43
CA ARG A 389 -21.33 -8.62 -0.03
C ARG A 389 -20.36 -9.57 -0.74
N GLY A 390 -19.34 -10.05 -0.04
CA GLY A 390 -18.31 -10.95 -0.56
C GLY A 390 -17.64 -11.75 0.55
N ASN A 391 -16.99 -12.86 0.20
CA ASN A 391 -16.40 -13.80 1.17
C ASN A 391 -14.88 -13.64 1.33
N ASP A 392 -14.25 -12.79 0.53
CA ASP A 392 -12.84 -12.42 0.66
C ASP A 392 -12.60 -11.50 1.86
N THR A 393 -11.33 -11.25 2.15
CA THR A 393 -10.91 -10.39 3.27
C THR A 393 -11.48 -8.98 3.18
N TYR A 394 -11.49 -8.32 2.02
CA TYR A 394 -11.98 -6.93 1.90
C TYR A 394 -13.48 -6.83 2.22
N TRP A 395 -14.29 -7.61 1.52
CA TRP A 395 -15.75 -7.55 1.68
C TRP A 395 -16.24 -8.12 3.01
N THR A 396 -15.53 -9.11 3.58
CA THR A 396 -15.75 -9.51 4.98
C THR A 396 -15.42 -8.35 5.92
N GLY A 397 -14.29 -7.67 5.68
CA GLY A 397 -13.86 -6.49 6.42
C GLY A 397 -14.93 -5.40 6.45
N LYS A 398 -15.44 -4.97 5.29
CA LYS A 398 -16.51 -3.95 5.23
C LYS A 398 -17.74 -4.36 6.06
N GLY A 399 -18.16 -5.61 5.96
CA GLY A 399 -19.27 -6.12 6.77
C GLY A 399 -18.98 -6.14 8.28
N LEU A 400 -17.75 -6.46 8.68
CA LEU A 400 -17.30 -6.38 10.07
C LEU A 400 -17.30 -4.92 10.58
N GLY A 401 -16.81 -3.98 9.77
CA GLY A 401 -16.82 -2.54 10.08
C GLY A 401 -18.23 -2.00 10.28
N ARG A 402 -19.16 -2.35 9.37
CA ARG A 402 -20.58 -1.99 9.45
C ARG A 402 -21.22 -2.50 10.74
N ALA A 403 -21.03 -3.78 11.06
CA ALA A 403 -21.56 -4.38 12.28
C ALA A 403 -20.97 -3.73 13.54
N ALA A 404 -19.70 -3.33 13.52
CA ALA A 404 -19.07 -2.64 14.64
C ALA A 404 -19.72 -1.28 14.93
N ARG A 405 -20.01 -0.48 13.89
CA ARG A 405 -20.74 0.80 14.04
C ARG A 405 -22.16 0.59 14.58
N ILE A 406 -22.88 -0.38 14.04
CA ILE A 406 -24.22 -0.75 14.54
C ILE A 406 -24.18 -1.16 16.02
N ALA A 407 -23.19 -1.95 16.43
CA ALA A 407 -23.04 -2.38 17.82
C ALA A 407 -22.76 -1.21 18.78
N GLU A 408 -21.86 -0.29 18.41
CA GLU A 408 -21.55 0.89 19.24
C GLU A 408 -22.77 1.81 19.39
N ILE A 409 -23.49 2.10 18.29
CA ILE A 409 -24.69 2.96 18.35
C ILE A 409 -25.79 2.30 19.17
N ALA A 410 -26.09 1.02 18.91
CA ALA A 410 -27.12 0.28 19.63
C ALA A 410 -26.83 0.21 21.14
N ASP A 411 -25.56 0.09 21.55
CA ASP A 411 -25.17 0.15 22.96
C ASP A 411 -25.41 1.53 23.58
N GLN A 412 -25.11 2.62 22.86
CA GLN A 412 -25.34 3.99 23.35
C GLN A 412 -26.81 4.29 23.64
N VAL A 413 -27.73 3.75 22.83
CA VAL A 413 -29.18 3.94 22.98
C VAL A 413 -29.90 2.78 23.66
N ASN A 414 -29.15 1.84 24.24
CA ASN A 414 -29.66 0.68 24.97
C ASN A 414 -30.56 -0.28 24.15
N ASP A 415 -30.37 -0.36 22.83
CA ASP A 415 -30.94 -1.42 21.97
C ASP A 415 -30.07 -2.68 22.05
N THR A 416 -30.17 -3.36 23.19
CA THR A 416 -29.39 -4.57 23.48
C THR A 416 -29.61 -5.69 22.47
N ALA A 417 -30.82 -5.81 21.89
CA ALA A 417 -31.12 -6.85 20.90
C ALA A 417 -30.34 -6.64 19.59
N THR A 418 -30.27 -5.40 19.09
CA THR A 418 -29.48 -5.08 17.89
C THR A 418 -27.99 -5.18 18.17
N ARG A 419 -27.53 -4.65 19.32
CA ARG A 419 -26.14 -4.76 19.77
C ARG A 419 -25.67 -6.21 19.82
N ASP A 420 -26.40 -7.07 20.52
CA ASP A 420 -26.00 -8.46 20.72
C ASP A 420 -26.03 -9.25 19.40
N SER A 421 -26.96 -8.95 18.50
CA SER A 421 -26.98 -9.51 17.13
C SER A 421 -25.69 -9.15 16.36
N ALA A 422 -25.31 -7.88 16.36
CA ALA A 422 -24.09 -7.41 15.69
C ALA A 422 -22.82 -8.00 16.31
N LEU A 423 -22.71 -8.02 17.65
CA LEU A 423 -21.57 -8.62 18.36
C LEU A 423 -21.45 -10.12 18.12
N ASN A 424 -22.57 -10.85 18.03
CA ASN A 424 -22.57 -12.27 17.70
C ASN A 424 -22.10 -12.53 16.26
N ALA A 425 -22.53 -11.70 15.30
CA ALA A 425 -22.05 -11.78 13.92
C ALA A 425 -20.53 -11.54 13.85
N ILE A 426 -20.04 -10.48 14.50
CA ILE A 426 -18.60 -10.18 14.59
C ILE A 426 -17.83 -11.36 15.20
N ARG A 427 -18.26 -11.84 16.38
CA ARG A 427 -17.61 -12.96 17.08
C ARG A 427 -17.53 -14.20 16.20
N SER A 428 -18.64 -14.60 15.58
CA SER A 428 -18.70 -15.79 14.74
C SER A 428 -17.74 -15.68 13.57
N THR A 429 -17.76 -14.55 12.86
CA THR A 429 -16.91 -14.31 11.69
C THR A 429 -15.43 -14.27 12.06
N LEU A 430 -15.04 -13.49 13.08
CA LEU A 430 -13.63 -13.41 13.51
C LEU A 430 -13.12 -14.76 14.02
N THR A 431 -13.92 -15.47 14.81
CA THR A 431 -13.56 -16.80 15.32
C THR A 431 -13.35 -17.81 14.19
N ASP A 432 -14.19 -17.77 13.14
CA ASP A 432 -14.02 -18.58 11.93
C ASP A 432 -12.69 -18.22 11.24
N TRP A 433 -12.48 -16.96 10.86
CA TRP A 433 -11.26 -16.52 10.18
C TRP A 433 -9.96 -16.81 10.96
N PHE A 434 -10.00 -16.68 12.28
CA PHE A 434 -8.85 -16.90 13.17
C PHE A 434 -8.66 -18.38 13.57
N THR A 435 -9.35 -19.32 12.93
CA THR A 435 -9.20 -20.75 13.16
C THR A 435 -8.89 -21.49 11.86
N ALA A 436 -7.65 -21.95 11.73
CA ALA A 436 -7.18 -22.80 10.64
C ALA A 436 -7.38 -24.30 10.98
N SER A 437 -8.60 -24.80 10.83
CA SER A 437 -8.84 -26.25 10.97
C SER A 437 -8.22 -27.04 9.81
N SER A 438 -7.83 -28.28 10.06
CA SER A 438 -7.27 -29.19 9.04
C SER A 438 -8.13 -29.22 7.76
N GLY A 439 -7.53 -28.92 6.62
CA GLY A 439 -8.19 -28.93 5.30
C GLY A 439 -9.02 -27.69 4.97
N LYS A 440 -9.04 -26.67 5.84
CA LYS A 440 -9.73 -25.41 5.58
C LYS A 440 -8.98 -24.58 4.53
N THR A 441 -9.67 -24.20 3.46
CA THR A 441 -9.10 -23.45 2.32
C THR A 441 -9.73 -22.07 2.12
N SER A 442 -10.72 -21.72 2.93
CA SER A 442 -11.46 -20.45 2.84
C SER A 442 -11.76 -19.94 4.24
N ARG A 443 -11.79 -18.62 4.40
CA ARG A 443 -11.87 -17.90 5.67
C ARG A 443 -10.75 -18.34 6.62
N VAL A 444 -9.53 -18.29 6.12
CA VAL A 444 -8.33 -18.76 6.84
C VAL A 444 -7.14 -17.88 6.50
N PHE A 445 -6.29 -17.63 7.49
CA PHE A 445 -5.01 -16.98 7.29
C PHE A 445 -3.89 -18.01 7.09
N TYR A 446 -3.06 -17.78 6.08
CA TYR A 446 -1.84 -18.52 5.79
C TYR A 446 -0.63 -17.63 6.10
N TYR A 447 0.36 -18.15 6.81
CA TYR A 447 1.62 -17.44 7.00
C TYR A 447 2.66 -17.92 5.98
N ASP A 448 3.03 -17.03 5.08
CA ASP A 448 4.14 -17.26 4.16
C ASP A 448 5.46 -16.97 4.86
N ASN A 449 6.17 -18.03 5.24
CA ASN A 449 7.45 -17.91 5.94
C ASN A 449 8.61 -17.45 5.03
N ASN A 450 8.48 -17.53 3.70
CA ASN A 450 9.53 -17.05 2.81
C ASN A 450 9.50 -15.51 2.75
N TRP A 451 8.30 -14.96 2.61
CA TRP A 451 8.06 -13.52 2.58
C TRP A 451 8.04 -12.88 3.96
N GLY A 452 7.60 -13.64 4.97
CA GLY A 452 7.28 -13.11 6.28
C GLY A 452 6.02 -12.26 6.22
N THR A 453 4.91 -12.87 5.78
CA THR A 453 3.60 -12.20 5.66
C THR A 453 2.43 -13.14 5.96
N LEU A 454 1.33 -12.57 6.44
CA LEU A 454 0.07 -13.27 6.71
C LEU A 454 -0.94 -12.91 5.61
N ILE A 455 -1.39 -13.92 4.86
CA ILE A 455 -2.31 -13.76 3.73
C ILE A 455 -3.65 -14.40 4.09
N GLY A 456 -4.74 -13.63 4.03
CA GLY A 456 -6.09 -14.14 4.23
C GLY A 456 -6.72 -14.66 2.93
N TYR A 457 -7.29 -15.86 2.97
CA TYR A 457 -8.02 -16.44 1.84
C TYR A 457 -9.51 -16.64 2.14
N PRO A 458 -10.42 -16.33 1.20
CA PRO A 458 -10.16 -15.83 -0.15
C PRO A 458 -9.57 -14.42 -0.14
N ALA A 459 -8.62 -14.18 -1.04
CA ALA A 459 -7.99 -12.89 -1.26
C ALA A 459 -8.73 -12.11 -2.37
N SER A 460 -8.52 -10.81 -2.39
CA SER A 460 -9.04 -9.88 -3.41
C SER A 460 -8.06 -8.72 -3.60
N TYR A 461 -8.20 -7.98 -4.71
CA TYR A 461 -7.42 -6.77 -5.01
C TYR A 461 -5.88 -6.92 -4.96
N GLY A 462 -5.37 -8.16 -5.11
CA GLY A 462 -3.94 -8.43 -5.08
C GLY A 462 -3.35 -8.65 -3.68
N SER A 463 -4.18 -8.73 -2.63
CA SER A 463 -3.74 -9.04 -1.25
C SER A 463 -3.01 -10.38 -1.08
N ASP A 464 -3.01 -11.25 -2.09
CA ASP A 464 -2.21 -12.47 -2.11
C ASP A 464 -1.01 -12.38 -3.07
N GLN A 465 -1.24 -12.21 -4.36
CA GLN A 465 -0.21 -12.29 -5.40
C GLN A 465 0.69 -11.05 -5.48
N GLU A 466 0.25 -9.94 -4.89
CA GLU A 466 0.89 -8.63 -4.94
C GLU A 466 1.12 -8.04 -3.54
N LEU A 467 0.61 -8.69 -2.48
CA LEU A 467 0.60 -8.20 -1.09
C LEU A 467 0.05 -6.78 -0.97
N ASN A 468 -0.98 -6.48 -1.77
CA ASN A 468 -1.64 -5.19 -1.72
C ASN A 468 -2.55 -5.10 -0.48
N ASP A 469 -2.72 -3.89 0.04
CA ASP A 469 -3.92 -3.50 0.81
C ASP A 469 -4.12 -4.24 2.16
N HIS A 470 -3.07 -4.83 2.74
CA HIS A 470 -3.20 -5.56 4.01
C HIS A 470 -3.74 -4.65 5.13
N HIS A 471 -3.22 -3.42 5.27
CA HIS A 471 -3.78 -2.41 6.17
C HIS A 471 -5.26 -2.09 5.89
N PHE A 472 -5.70 -1.94 4.62
CA PHE A 472 -7.10 -1.69 4.29
C PHE A 472 -7.99 -2.85 4.75
N HIS A 473 -7.62 -4.08 4.36
CA HIS A 473 -8.41 -5.28 4.66
C HIS A 473 -8.42 -5.56 6.17
N TYR A 474 -7.25 -5.58 6.80
CA TYR A 474 -7.10 -6.05 8.18
C TYR A 474 -7.50 -4.97 9.19
N GLY A 475 -7.48 -3.69 8.82
CA GLY A 475 -7.98 -2.59 9.64
C GLY A 475 -9.43 -2.81 10.07
N TYR A 476 -10.27 -3.33 9.19
CA TYR A 476 -11.65 -3.69 9.53
C TYR A 476 -11.77 -4.86 10.52
N PHE A 477 -10.93 -5.89 10.37
CA PHE A 477 -10.90 -7.03 11.30
C PHE A 477 -10.49 -6.58 12.70
N ILE A 478 -9.45 -5.74 12.79
CA ILE A 478 -8.93 -5.21 14.05
C ILE A 478 -9.97 -4.28 14.68
N ALA A 479 -10.62 -3.41 13.90
CA ALA A 479 -11.66 -2.51 14.40
C ALA A 479 -12.84 -3.28 15.00
N ALA A 480 -13.33 -4.31 14.31
CA ALA A 480 -14.40 -5.15 14.83
C ALA A 480 -13.97 -5.98 16.05
N ALA A 481 -12.72 -6.46 16.08
CA ALA A 481 -12.15 -7.15 17.24
C ALA A 481 -12.07 -6.23 18.46
N ALA A 482 -11.68 -4.96 18.29
CA ALA A 482 -11.64 -3.96 19.36
C ALA A 482 -13.05 -3.67 19.90
N THR A 483 -14.03 -3.49 19.03
CA THR A 483 -15.44 -3.34 19.45
C THR A 483 -15.90 -4.58 20.22
N LEU A 484 -15.61 -5.80 19.76
CA LEU A 484 -15.96 -7.02 20.49
C LEU A 484 -15.26 -7.12 21.85
N ALA A 485 -13.98 -6.77 21.93
CA ALA A 485 -13.17 -6.85 23.15
C ALA A 485 -13.73 -5.98 24.30
N LYS A 486 -14.37 -4.85 23.97
CA LYS A 486 -15.07 -3.98 24.93
C LYS A 486 -16.20 -4.73 25.67
N PHE A 487 -16.85 -5.70 25.01
CA PHE A 487 -17.96 -6.49 25.56
C PHE A 487 -17.53 -7.89 26.01
N ASP A 488 -16.48 -8.45 25.41
CA ASP A 488 -15.92 -9.75 25.74
C ASP A 488 -14.39 -9.71 25.82
N PRO A 489 -13.83 -9.22 26.94
CA PRO A 489 -12.39 -9.22 27.16
C PRO A 489 -11.80 -10.63 27.26
N ALA A 490 -12.60 -11.66 27.58
CA ALA A 490 -12.10 -13.04 27.65
C ALA A 490 -11.80 -13.58 26.24
N TRP A 491 -12.63 -13.26 25.24
CA TRP A 491 -12.36 -13.58 23.84
C TRP A 491 -11.07 -12.91 23.33
N ALA A 492 -10.84 -11.67 23.75
CA ALA A 492 -9.69 -10.86 23.34
C ALA A 492 -8.37 -11.21 24.06
N ALA A 493 -8.40 -12.07 25.09
CA ALA A 493 -7.18 -12.49 25.77
C ALA A 493 -6.19 -13.18 24.81
N THR A 494 -4.88 -13.05 25.05
CA THR A 494 -3.83 -13.68 24.25
C THR A 494 -3.88 -15.21 24.27
N SER A 495 -4.42 -15.80 25.34
CA SER A 495 -4.71 -17.24 25.43
C SER A 495 -5.90 -17.69 24.59
N ARG A 496 -6.67 -16.74 24.05
CA ARG A 496 -7.82 -16.93 23.16
C ARG A 496 -7.50 -16.39 21.77
N TYR A 497 -8.19 -15.36 21.26
CA TYR A 497 -8.01 -14.87 19.89
C TYR A 497 -7.20 -13.57 19.78
N GLY A 498 -6.84 -12.93 20.91
CA GLY A 498 -6.08 -11.67 20.87
C GLY A 498 -4.76 -11.76 20.12
N GLY A 499 -4.05 -12.89 20.25
CA GLY A 499 -2.78 -13.08 19.53
C GLY A 499 -2.94 -13.14 18.00
N MET A 500 -4.10 -13.55 17.47
CA MET A 500 -4.36 -13.50 16.03
C MET A 500 -4.57 -12.05 15.56
N VAL A 501 -5.26 -11.23 16.35
CA VAL A 501 -5.41 -9.79 16.06
C VAL A 501 -4.03 -9.10 16.05
N ASP A 502 -3.17 -9.42 17.02
CA ASP A 502 -1.80 -8.90 17.05
C ASP A 502 -0.98 -9.33 15.83
N LEU A 503 -1.20 -10.53 15.27
CA LEU A 503 -0.54 -10.96 14.03
C LEU A 503 -1.00 -10.14 12.82
N LEU A 504 -2.28 -9.80 12.70
CA LEU A 504 -2.78 -8.92 11.64
C LEU A 504 -2.16 -7.52 11.75
N ILE A 505 -2.07 -6.98 12.97
CA ILE A 505 -1.40 -5.69 13.22
C ILE A 505 0.06 -5.78 12.80
N ARG A 506 0.77 -6.83 13.19
CA ARG A 506 2.19 -6.99 12.90
C ARG A 506 2.48 -7.29 11.44
N ASP A 507 1.56 -7.92 10.72
CA ASP A 507 1.73 -8.13 9.30
C ASP A 507 1.65 -6.82 8.51
N ALA A 508 0.60 -6.02 8.71
CA ALA A 508 0.41 -4.76 7.99
C ALA A 508 1.39 -3.65 8.43
N ASN A 509 1.66 -3.55 9.74
CA ASN A 509 2.54 -2.51 10.28
C ASN A 509 3.24 -2.96 11.57
N ASN A 510 4.22 -3.85 11.44
CA ASN A 510 5.05 -4.31 12.56
C ASN A 510 5.77 -3.14 13.24
N TYR A 511 5.23 -2.67 14.36
CA TYR A 511 5.84 -1.61 15.17
C TYR A 511 6.98 -2.12 16.07
N ARG A 512 7.35 -3.40 15.98
CA ARG A 512 8.32 -4.08 16.83
C ARG A 512 9.48 -4.67 16.04
N ARG A 513 10.64 -4.01 16.13
CA ARG A 513 11.88 -4.44 15.46
C ARG A 513 12.43 -5.78 15.94
N ASP A 514 12.04 -6.23 17.14
CA ASP A 514 12.45 -7.51 17.70
C ASP A 514 11.60 -8.69 17.18
N ASP A 515 10.51 -8.42 16.46
CA ASP A 515 9.77 -9.46 15.76
C ASP A 515 10.23 -9.59 14.32
N THR A 516 10.91 -10.69 14.07
CA THR A 516 11.51 -11.03 12.78
C THR A 516 10.57 -11.85 11.89
N ARG A 517 9.28 -11.96 12.23
CA ARG A 517 8.27 -12.63 11.38
C ARG A 517 7.76 -11.74 10.26
N PHE A 518 7.77 -10.42 10.48
CA PHE A 518 7.27 -9.43 9.54
C PHE A 518 8.29 -8.28 9.39
N PRO A 519 8.39 -7.65 8.20
CA PRO A 519 9.20 -6.45 8.05
C PRO A 519 8.65 -5.32 8.93
N TYR A 520 9.54 -4.44 9.40
CA TYR A 520 9.17 -3.30 10.24
C TYR A 520 8.32 -2.31 9.45
N LEU A 521 7.12 -1.98 9.96
CA LEU A 521 6.17 -1.04 9.34
C LEU A 521 5.98 -1.29 7.84
N ARG A 522 5.48 -2.48 7.47
CA ARG A 522 5.35 -2.92 6.06
C ARG A 522 4.70 -1.84 5.19
N ASP A 523 3.47 -1.46 5.51
CA ASP A 523 2.69 -0.56 4.66
C ASP A 523 3.10 0.91 4.86
N PHE A 524 3.56 1.29 6.06
CA PHE A 524 3.80 2.68 6.41
C PHE A 524 5.17 3.20 5.96
N ASP A 525 5.17 4.10 4.98
CA ASP A 525 6.36 4.85 4.60
C ASP A 525 6.66 5.91 5.67
N ILE A 526 7.72 5.63 6.43
CA ILE A 526 8.15 6.42 7.57
C ILE A 526 8.44 7.88 7.19
N TYR A 527 8.99 8.14 6.00
CA TYR A 527 9.40 9.49 5.61
C TYR A 527 8.34 10.21 4.81
N ALA A 528 7.63 9.53 3.90
CA ALA A 528 6.49 10.11 3.19
C ALA A 528 5.30 10.36 4.12
N GLY A 529 5.23 9.62 5.24
CA GLY A 529 4.32 9.85 6.35
C GLY A 529 2.92 9.24 6.14
N HIS A 530 2.77 8.35 5.17
CA HIS A 530 1.52 7.66 4.84
C HIS A 530 1.80 6.22 4.42
N ASP A 531 0.77 5.38 4.36
CA ASP A 531 0.90 4.01 3.88
C ASP A 531 1.10 3.95 2.34
N TRP A 532 1.60 2.84 1.83
CA TRP A 532 1.58 2.48 0.41
C TRP A 532 0.77 1.20 0.19
N ALA A 533 -0.12 1.23 -0.80
CA ALA A 533 -1.04 0.14 -1.10
C ALA A 533 -0.36 -1.05 -1.79
N SER A 534 0.46 -0.80 -2.80
CA SER A 534 1.03 -1.87 -3.63
C SER A 534 2.26 -2.52 -2.99
N GLY A 535 2.26 -3.85 -2.84
CA GLY A 535 3.41 -4.56 -2.27
C GLY A 535 4.67 -4.50 -3.14
N HIS A 536 4.50 -4.45 -4.47
CA HIS A 536 5.62 -4.47 -5.41
C HIS A 536 6.06 -3.07 -5.89
N GLY A 537 5.22 -2.04 -5.80
CA GLY A 537 5.55 -0.65 -6.19
C GLY A 537 6.12 -0.51 -7.61
N SER A 538 5.76 -1.41 -8.53
CA SER A 538 6.37 -1.53 -9.86
C SER A 538 5.50 -0.81 -10.90
N PHE A 539 5.55 0.52 -10.88
CA PHE A 539 4.90 1.39 -11.86
C PHE A 539 5.83 2.55 -12.24
N GLY A 540 5.66 3.11 -13.43
CA GLY A 540 6.39 4.30 -13.89
C GLY A 540 6.25 5.52 -12.95
N SER A 541 5.14 5.59 -12.21
CA SER A 541 4.83 6.62 -11.22
C SER A 541 5.24 6.25 -9.78
N GLY A 542 5.93 5.13 -9.59
CA GLY A 542 6.26 4.55 -8.28
C GLY A 542 5.08 3.89 -7.59
N ASN A 543 5.14 3.77 -6.26
CA ASN A 543 4.05 3.21 -5.48
C ASN A 543 2.83 4.14 -5.42
N ASN A 544 1.67 3.64 -5.00
CA ASN A 544 0.41 4.40 -4.91
C ASN A 544 -0.37 4.09 -3.63
N GLN A 545 -1.24 5.01 -3.25
CA GLN A 545 -2.31 4.79 -2.29
C GLN A 545 -3.57 5.52 -2.75
N GLU A 546 -4.68 4.79 -2.86
CA GLU A 546 -6.00 5.36 -3.16
C GLU A 546 -6.69 5.78 -1.85
N SER A 547 -7.28 4.84 -1.11
CA SER A 547 -8.06 5.12 0.09
C SER A 547 -7.18 5.41 1.30
N SER A 548 -6.82 6.69 1.46
CA SER A 548 -6.10 7.13 2.66
C SER A 548 -6.92 6.98 3.95
N SER A 549 -8.25 7.02 3.83
CA SER A 549 -9.17 6.82 4.95
C SER A 549 -9.21 5.37 5.43
N GLU A 550 -9.04 4.36 4.57
CA GLU A 550 -8.90 2.98 5.02
C GLU A 550 -7.58 2.73 5.79
N GLY A 551 -6.48 3.41 5.41
CA GLY A 551 -5.24 3.47 6.20
C GLY A 551 -5.45 4.15 7.57
N MET A 552 -6.22 5.24 7.61
CA MET A 552 -6.61 5.89 8.87
C MET A 552 -7.52 5.01 9.74
N ASN A 553 -8.39 4.20 9.13
CA ASN A 553 -9.20 3.20 9.82
C ASN A 553 -8.33 2.14 10.49
N PHE A 554 -7.28 1.64 9.80
CA PHE A 554 -6.30 0.74 10.39
C PHE A 554 -5.59 1.36 11.60
N ALA A 555 -5.04 2.57 11.45
CA ALA A 555 -4.36 3.25 12.55
C ALA A 555 -5.29 3.51 13.76
N ASN A 556 -6.54 3.90 13.52
CA ASN A 556 -7.56 4.03 14.55
C ASN A 556 -7.90 2.67 15.21
N ALA A 557 -7.95 1.58 14.44
CA ALA A 557 -8.21 0.24 14.96
C ALA A 557 -7.13 -0.19 15.96
N LEU A 558 -5.86 0.14 15.73
CA LEU A 558 -4.77 -0.09 16.69
C LEU A 558 -4.99 0.70 17.99
N ILE A 559 -5.41 1.98 17.90
CA ILE A 559 -5.71 2.80 19.08
C ILE A 559 -6.82 2.13 19.90
N GLN A 560 -7.92 1.73 19.26
CA GLN A 560 -9.05 1.08 19.93
C GLN A 560 -8.68 -0.28 20.53
N TRP A 561 -7.91 -1.10 19.79
CA TRP A 561 -7.42 -2.40 20.27
C TRP A 561 -6.52 -2.23 21.49
N GLY A 562 -5.53 -1.33 21.43
CA GLY A 562 -4.65 -1.05 22.56
C GLY A 562 -5.39 -0.47 23.77
N GLN A 563 -6.46 0.31 23.56
CA GLN A 563 -7.30 0.82 24.64
C GLN A 563 -8.19 -0.25 25.28
N THR A 564 -8.72 -1.19 24.51
CA THR A 564 -9.62 -2.25 25.01
C THR A 564 -8.86 -3.42 25.64
N THR A 565 -7.63 -3.70 25.18
CA THR A 565 -6.77 -4.77 25.70
C THR A 565 -5.76 -4.30 26.75
N GLY A 566 -5.56 -2.99 26.88
CA GLY A 566 -4.58 -2.40 27.79
C GLY A 566 -3.14 -2.40 27.24
N ASP A 567 -2.93 -2.73 25.96
CA ASP A 567 -1.62 -2.67 25.30
C ASP A 567 -1.27 -1.23 24.87
N THR A 568 -0.41 -0.59 25.65
CA THR A 568 0.05 0.78 25.37
C THR A 568 0.99 0.86 24.17
N ALA A 569 1.71 -0.20 23.82
CA ALA A 569 2.62 -0.18 22.68
C ALA A 569 1.85 -0.20 21.36
N VAL A 570 0.81 -1.03 21.25
CA VAL A 570 -0.12 -1.00 20.10
C VAL A 570 -0.82 0.35 20.01
N ARG A 571 -1.31 0.87 21.15
CA ARG A 571 -1.95 2.20 21.20
C ARG A 571 -1.02 3.29 20.67
N ASP A 572 0.22 3.33 21.16
CA ASP A 572 1.19 4.38 20.82
C ASP A 572 1.64 4.27 19.36
N ALA A 573 1.78 3.05 18.83
CA ALA A 573 1.99 2.82 17.41
C ALA A 573 0.80 3.35 16.59
N GLY A 574 -0.43 3.04 16.99
CA GLY A 574 -1.65 3.57 16.36
C GLY A 574 -1.71 5.09 16.37
N VAL A 575 -1.37 5.74 17.49
CA VAL A 575 -1.30 7.21 17.59
C VAL A 575 -0.20 7.78 16.69
N PHE A 576 0.97 7.14 16.60
CA PHE A 576 2.04 7.55 15.71
C PHE A 576 1.62 7.50 14.23
N LEU A 577 1.08 6.36 13.78
CA LEU A 577 0.60 6.16 12.42
C LEU A 577 -0.52 7.17 12.08
N TYR A 578 -1.54 7.24 12.93
CA TYR A 578 -2.71 8.10 12.73
C TYR A 578 -2.32 9.58 12.64
N THR A 579 -1.51 10.08 13.58
CA THR A 579 -1.19 11.52 13.65
C THR A 579 -0.30 11.93 12.47
N THR A 580 0.67 11.09 12.10
CA THR A 580 1.57 11.36 10.98
C THR A 580 0.81 11.29 9.65
N GLN A 581 -0.02 10.26 9.47
CA GLN A 581 -0.80 10.07 8.25
C GLN A 581 -1.88 11.14 8.08
N ALA A 582 -2.57 11.54 9.15
CA ALA A 582 -3.47 12.69 9.09
C ALA A 582 -2.75 13.96 8.59
N ALA A 583 -1.53 14.22 9.04
CA ALA A 583 -0.75 15.37 8.57
C ALA A 583 -0.36 15.23 7.08
N ALA A 584 0.02 14.04 6.62
CA ALA A 584 0.30 13.78 5.21
C ALA A 584 -0.94 13.93 4.32
N ILE A 585 -2.10 13.39 4.74
CA ILE A 585 -3.36 13.47 4.00
C ILE A 585 -3.80 14.92 3.75
N GLN A 586 -3.71 15.76 4.79
CA GLN A 586 -4.05 17.19 4.66
C GLN A 586 -3.18 17.92 3.62
N GLU A 587 -1.98 17.41 3.34
CA GLU A 587 -1.04 18.01 2.40
C GLU A 587 -1.15 17.40 0.99
N TYR A 588 -1.30 16.08 0.88
CA TYR A 588 -1.08 15.34 -0.39
C TYR A 588 -2.36 14.84 -1.04
N TRP A 589 -3.41 14.60 -0.25
CA TRP A 589 -4.73 14.29 -0.78
C TRP A 589 -5.58 15.53 -0.90
N PHE A 590 -5.52 16.39 0.11
CA PHE A 590 -6.46 17.49 0.25
C PHE A 590 -5.87 18.87 -0.04
N ASP A 591 -4.54 18.99 -0.08
CA ASP A 591 -3.81 20.27 -0.20
C ASP A 591 -4.53 21.43 0.51
N VAL A 592 -4.85 21.26 1.80
CA VAL A 592 -5.76 22.18 2.51
C VAL A 592 -5.22 23.61 2.62
N SER A 593 -3.92 23.79 2.36
CA SER A 593 -3.27 25.10 2.31
C SER A 593 -3.14 25.70 0.91
N ASP A 594 -3.54 24.97 -0.14
CA ASP A 594 -3.42 25.37 -1.55
C ASP A 594 -1.96 25.74 -1.92
N GLN A 595 -1.02 24.86 -1.56
CA GLN A 595 0.42 25.10 -1.68
C GLN A 595 1.18 24.00 -2.42
N ASN A 596 0.57 22.83 -2.62
CA ASN A 596 1.26 21.62 -3.04
C ASN A 596 0.89 21.21 -4.47
N PHE A 597 -0.38 21.32 -4.86
CA PHE A 597 -0.83 20.94 -6.20
C PHE A 597 -0.44 22.00 -7.24
N PRO A 598 -0.12 21.59 -8.48
CA PRO A 598 0.08 22.54 -9.56
C PRO A 598 -1.21 23.34 -9.83
N ALA A 599 -1.11 24.67 -9.92
CA ALA A 599 -2.29 25.52 -10.15
C ALA A 599 -3.09 25.16 -11.42
N ALA A 600 -2.41 24.62 -12.44
CA ALA A 600 -3.05 24.19 -13.68
C ALA A 600 -3.79 22.85 -13.59
N PHE A 601 -3.66 22.11 -12.47
CA PHE A 601 -4.34 20.82 -12.25
C PHE A 601 -5.87 20.99 -12.13
N GLY A 602 -6.32 22.09 -11.53
CA GLY A 602 -7.75 22.46 -11.49
C GLY A 602 -8.61 21.73 -10.45
N HIS A 603 -7.99 20.90 -9.60
CA HIS A 603 -8.65 20.22 -8.48
C HIS A 603 -8.00 20.58 -7.13
N SER A 604 -8.82 20.62 -6.08
CA SER A 604 -8.37 20.83 -4.69
C SER A 604 -8.26 19.52 -3.89
N THR A 605 -8.38 18.38 -4.57
CA THR A 605 -8.30 17.06 -3.96
C THR A 605 -7.82 16.04 -5.00
N VAL A 606 -7.30 14.91 -4.55
CA VAL A 606 -7.02 13.74 -5.39
C VAL A 606 -7.69 12.50 -4.80
N GLY A 607 -8.05 11.55 -5.66
CA GLY A 607 -8.49 10.21 -5.25
C GLY A 607 -7.31 9.28 -4.95
N MET A 608 -6.16 9.52 -5.60
CA MET A 608 -4.95 8.71 -5.42
C MET A 608 -3.70 9.58 -5.34
N VAL A 609 -2.75 9.16 -4.49
CA VAL A 609 -1.39 9.69 -4.46
C VAL A 609 -0.43 8.64 -4.99
N TRP A 610 0.46 9.06 -5.87
CA TRP A 610 1.52 8.27 -6.48
C TRP A 610 2.89 8.78 -6.06
N GLY A 611 3.93 7.97 -6.12
CA GLY A 611 5.32 8.42 -5.94
C GLY A 611 5.63 9.68 -6.75
N SER A 612 5.20 9.74 -8.00
CA SER A 612 5.46 10.88 -8.89
C SER A 612 4.44 12.02 -8.81
N GLY A 613 3.30 11.89 -8.11
CA GLY A 613 2.21 12.86 -8.25
C GLY A 613 0.90 12.49 -7.57
N GLY A 614 -0.21 12.94 -8.14
CA GLY A 614 -1.56 12.65 -7.66
C GLY A 614 -2.59 12.67 -8.79
N ALA A 615 -3.68 11.93 -8.58
CA ALA A 615 -4.74 11.72 -9.57
C ALA A 615 -6.12 11.96 -8.95
N TYR A 616 -6.92 12.83 -9.55
CA TYR A 616 -8.37 12.88 -9.35
C TYR A 616 -9.00 11.74 -10.17
N ALA A 617 -8.79 10.51 -9.69
CA ALA A 617 -9.22 9.26 -10.31
C ALA A 617 -9.39 8.18 -9.23
N THR A 618 -9.99 7.05 -9.61
CA THR A 618 -9.98 5.81 -8.81
C THR A 618 -9.65 4.61 -9.70
N TRP A 619 -9.38 3.46 -9.08
CA TRP A 619 -9.18 2.19 -9.77
C TRP A 619 -10.44 1.63 -10.44
N PHE A 620 -11.64 2.10 -10.07
CA PHE A 620 -12.91 1.45 -10.45
C PHE A 620 -13.98 2.39 -11.02
N SER A 621 -13.83 3.70 -10.86
CA SER A 621 -14.86 4.69 -11.18
C SER A 621 -14.27 6.05 -11.61
N ALA A 622 -14.97 6.70 -12.54
CA ALA A 622 -14.71 8.08 -12.94
C ALA A 622 -15.74 9.07 -12.35
N GLU A 623 -16.68 8.60 -11.52
CA GLU A 623 -17.70 9.46 -10.90
C GLU A 623 -17.06 10.35 -9.80
N PRO A 624 -17.26 11.68 -9.82
CA PRO A 624 -16.75 12.59 -8.80
C PRO A 624 -17.13 12.19 -7.36
N GLU A 625 -18.33 11.62 -7.19
CA GLU A 625 -18.80 11.08 -5.92
C GLU A 625 -17.88 9.99 -5.36
N MET A 626 -17.41 9.07 -6.20
CA MET A 626 -16.55 7.97 -5.79
C MET A 626 -15.08 8.40 -5.69
N ILE A 627 -14.61 9.26 -6.59
CA ILE A 627 -13.25 9.83 -6.54
C ILE A 627 -12.99 10.58 -5.23
N GLN A 628 -13.96 11.37 -4.77
CA GLN A 628 -13.84 12.04 -3.48
C GLN A 628 -14.21 11.10 -2.34
N GLY A 629 -15.28 10.32 -2.46
CA GLY A 629 -15.80 9.43 -1.43
C GLY A 629 -14.81 8.37 -0.94
N ILE A 630 -13.93 7.87 -1.82
CA ILE A 630 -12.97 6.82 -1.48
C ILE A 630 -11.95 7.24 -0.40
N ASN A 631 -11.69 8.55 -0.25
CA ASN A 631 -10.82 9.12 0.79
C ASN A 631 -11.58 9.59 2.03
N LEU A 632 -12.88 9.30 2.12
CA LEU A 632 -13.77 9.66 3.22
C LEU A 632 -14.29 8.42 3.96
N LEU A 633 -14.48 7.32 3.23
CA LEU A 633 -14.96 6.05 3.75
C LEU A 633 -13.83 5.18 4.34
N PRO A 634 -14.09 4.32 5.33
CA PRO A 634 -15.34 4.22 6.07
C PRO A 634 -15.51 5.41 7.01
N VAL A 635 -16.72 5.95 7.14
CA VAL A 635 -16.96 6.99 8.15
C VAL A 635 -17.04 6.33 9.53
N THR A 636 -16.23 6.80 10.47
CA THR A 636 -16.23 6.32 11.86
C THR A 636 -15.86 7.45 12.82
N GLY A 637 -16.01 7.25 14.14
CA GLY A 637 -15.47 8.18 15.14
C GLY A 637 -13.95 8.36 15.09
N GLY A 638 -13.24 7.50 14.34
CA GLY A 638 -11.82 7.66 14.00
C GLY A 638 -11.56 8.59 12.81
N HIS A 639 -12.57 9.10 12.11
CA HIS A 639 -12.39 9.93 10.91
C HIS A 639 -12.64 11.42 11.17
N LEU A 640 -12.65 11.85 12.44
CA LEU A 640 -12.82 13.25 12.81
C LEU A 640 -11.71 14.16 12.26
N TYR A 641 -10.55 13.61 11.87
CA TYR A 641 -9.48 14.38 11.22
C TYR A 641 -9.92 15.04 9.90
N LEU A 642 -10.91 14.47 9.20
CA LEU A 642 -11.52 15.06 8.01
C LEU A 642 -12.16 16.42 8.32
N GLY A 643 -12.59 16.63 9.56
CA GLY A 643 -13.21 17.86 10.07
C GLY A 643 -12.24 18.85 10.71
N ASN A 644 -10.93 18.59 10.69
CA ASN A 644 -9.94 19.52 11.26
C ASN A 644 -9.94 20.89 10.57
N ASN A 645 -10.37 20.93 9.30
CA ASN A 645 -10.49 22.13 8.49
C ASN A 645 -11.93 22.26 7.91
N PRO A 646 -12.91 22.73 8.70
CA PRO A 646 -14.31 22.85 8.25
C PRO A 646 -14.50 23.72 6.98
N ALA A 647 -13.60 24.69 6.77
CA ALA A 647 -13.59 25.49 5.55
C ALA A 647 -13.21 24.65 4.31
N TYR A 648 -12.21 23.78 4.45
CA TYR A 648 -11.80 22.87 3.38
C TYR A 648 -12.92 21.88 3.05
N VAL A 649 -13.62 21.33 4.05
CA VAL A 649 -14.77 20.44 3.82
C VAL A 649 -15.81 21.10 2.90
N ARG A 650 -16.11 22.39 3.14
CA ARG A 650 -17.04 23.14 2.28
C ARG A 650 -16.49 23.36 0.87
N THR A 651 -15.19 23.65 0.73
CA THR A 651 -14.53 23.78 -0.58
C THR A 651 -14.58 22.47 -1.37
N ASN A 652 -14.21 21.35 -0.72
CA ASN A 652 -14.20 20.02 -1.32
C ASN A 652 -15.60 19.56 -1.73
N TYR A 653 -16.62 19.77 -0.88
CA TYR A 653 -18.01 19.47 -1.23
C TYR A 653 -18.55 20.37 -2.35
N ALA A 654 -18.17 21.65 -2.39
CA ALA A 654 -18.55 22.54 -3.49
C ALA A 654 -17.89 22.12 -4.82
N GLU A 655 -16.64 21.67 -4.78
CA GLU A 655 -15.96 21.08 -5.94
C GLU A 655 -16.67 19.81 -6.43
N LEU A 656 -17.03 18.90 -5.53
CA LEU A 656 -17.84 17.71 -5.85
C LEU A 656 -19.10 18.10 -6.63
N VAL A 657 -19.90 19.01 -6.07
CA VAL A 657 -21.18 19.42 -6.68
C VAL A 657 -20.97 20.05 -8.05
N ARG A 658 -19.89 20.83 -8.22
CA ARG A 658 -19.49 21.40 -9.51
C ARG A 658 -19.13 20.29 -10.50
N ASN A 659 -18.26 19.36 -10.11
CA ASN A 659 -17.74 18.31 -10.99
C ASN A 659 -18.83 17.30 -11.37
N ASN A 660 -19.75 17.02 -10.44
CA ASN A 660 -20.89 16.12 -10.68
C ASN A 660 -22.03 16.78 -11.49
N GLY A 661 -21.99 18.10 -11.69
CA GLY A 661 -23.08 18.85 -12.31
C GLY A 661 -24.35 18.95 -11.45
N GLY A 662 -24.23 18.71 -10.14
CA GLY A 662 -25.36 18.68 -9.21
C GLY A 662 -25.03 18.03 -7.86
N GLN A 663 -26.04 17.88 -7.01
CA GLN A 663 -25.90 17.16 -5.74
C GLN A 663 -25.59 15.67 -5.97
N PRO A 664 -24.91 14.99 -5.03
CA PRO A 664 -24.58 13.59 -5.17
C PRO A 664 -25.82 12.68 -5.25
N THR A 665 -25.70 11.64 -6.06
CA THR A 665 -26.74 10.65 -6.38
C THR A 665 -26.34 9.23 -5.99
N VAL A 666 -25.04 8.97 -5.85
CA VAL A 666 -24.45 7.75 -5.28
C VAL A 666 -23.57 8.10 -4.09
N TRP A 667 -23.37 7.13 -3.17
CA TRP A 667 -22.60 7.32 -1.93
C TRP A 667 -22.99 8.58 -1.15
N GLN A 668 -24.29 8.85 -1.18
CA GLN A 668 -24.88 10.07 -0.63
C GLN A 668 -24.65 10.17 0.87
N ASP A 669 -24.74 9.05 1.57
CA ASP A 669 -24.37 8.90 2.98
C ASP A 669 -22.94 9.34 3.25
N ILE A 670 -21.95 8.75 2.57
CA ILE A 670 -20.53 9.07 2.78
C ILE A 670 -20.29 10.58 2.58
N LEU A 671 -20.86 11.14 1.51
CA LEU A 671 -20.66 12.54 1.13
C LEU A 671 -21.39 13.50 2.07
N TRP A 672 -22.60 13.15 2.56
CA TRP A 672 -23.30 13.94 3.57
C TRP A 672 -22.66 13.82 4.96
N GLN A 673 -22.11 12.65 5.31
CA GLN A 673 -21.37 12.46 6.56
C GLN A 673 -20.10 13.32 6.57
N PHE A 674 -19.37 13.39 5.45
CA PHE A 674 -18.24 14.32 5.31
C PHE A 674 -18.72 15.77 5.33
N GLN A 675 -19.76 16.11 4.57
CA GLN A 675 -20.34 17.46 4.58
C GLN A 675 -20.68 17.89 6.02
N ALA A 676 -21.17 16.99 6.87
CA ALA A 676 -21.55 17.31 8.23
C ALA A 676 -20.38 17.77 9.12
N LEU A 677 -19.13 17.45 8.77
CA LEU A 677 -17.94 17.94 9.47
C LEU A 677 -17.64 19.42 9.18
N GLY A 678 -18.16 19.96 8.08
CA GLY A 678 -17.99 21.36 7.67
C GLY A 678 -19.28 22.19 7.74
N ASP A 679 -20.42 21.58 7.46
CA ASP A 679 -21.75 22.18 7.44
C ASP A 679 -22.82 21.13 7.85
N PRO A 680 -22.95 20.87 9.18
CA PRO A 680 -23.85 19.83 9.68
C PRO A 680 -25.33 20.11 9.45
N ASP A 681 -25.74 21.38 9.40
CA ASP A 681 -27.14 21.74 9.16
C ASP A 681 -27.54 21.48 7.69
N ALA A 682 -26.65 21.78 6.73
CA ALA A 682 -26.87 21.44 5.32
C ALA A 682 -26.89 19.92 5.08
N ALA A 683 -25.98 19.17 5.69
CA ALA A 683 -25.95 17.71 5.59
C ALA A 683 -27.24 17.07 6.16
N LEU A 684 -27.74 17.56 7.29
CA LEU A 684 -28.99 17.08 7.88
C LEU A 684 -30.21 17.42 7.01
N ALA A 685 -30.21 18.60 6.37
CA ALA A 685 -31.26 18.97 5.43
C ALA A 685 -31.26 18.04 4.20
N ASN A 686 -30.10 17.72 3.64
CA ASN A 686 -29.94 16.78 2.53
C ASN A 686 -30.45 15.38 2.90
N LEU A 687 -30.03 14.85 4.05
CA LEU A 687 -30.47 13.55 4.54
C LEU A 687 -32.00 13.47 4.71
N ARG A 688 -32.61 14.53 5.28
CA ARG A 688 -34.06 14.60 5.48
C ARG A 688 -34.85 14.76 4.17
N ALA A 689 -34.27 15.43 3.18
CA ALA A 689 -34.88 15.58 1.86
C ALA A 689 -34.88 14.27 1.06
N ASN A 690 -33.92 13.38 1.32
CA ASN A 690 -33.83 12.09 0.65
C ASN A 690 -33.59 10.94 1.65
N PRO A 691 -34.59 10.55 2.46
CA PRO A 691 -34.42 9.47 3.44
C PRO A 691 -34.38 8.06 2.81
N GLY A 692 -34.68 7.95 1.51
CA GLY A 692 -34.76 6.70 0.75
C GLY A 692 -33.47 6.30 0.02
N TYR A 693 -32.38 7.06 0.19
CA TYR A 693 -31.09 6.79 -0.46
C TYR A 693 -30.58 5.36 -0.23
N THR A 694 -29.79 4.86 -1.16
CA THR A 694 -29.10 3.57 -1.05
C THR A 694 -27.78 3.80 -0.30
N PRO A 695 -27.57 3.15 0.86
CA PRO A 695 -26.30 3.25 1.55
C PRO A 695 -25.15 2.65 0.74
N GLU A 696 -23.94 3.18 0.90
CA GLU A 696 -22.70 2.50 0.51
C GLU A 696 -22.62 1.14 1.22
N GLU A 697 -21.98 0.15 0.61
CA GLU A 697 -22.05 -1.26 1.01
C GLU A 697 -21.46 -1.55 2.40
N GLY A 698 -20.54 -0.72 2.88
CA GLY A 698 -20.01 -0.73 4.24
C GLY A 698 -20.83 0.09 5.24
N GLU A 699 -21.90 0.74 4.80
CA GLU A 699 -22.68 1.68 5.59
C GLU A 699 -24.11 1.21 5.93
N SER A 700 -24.75 1.90 6.87
CA SER A 700 -26.14 1.72 7.23
C SER A 700 -26.85 3.05 7.46
N ARG A 701 -28.15 3.11 7.12
CA ARG A 701 -28.96 4.31 7.40
C ARG A 701 -28.95 4.72 8.87
N ALA A 702 -28.83 3.76 9.78
CA ALA A 702 -28.74 4.00 11.21
C ALA A 702 -27.47 4.79 11.57
N HIS A 703 -26.30 4.38 11.06
CA HIS A 703 -25.05 5.09 11.33
C HIS A 703 -24.98 6.43 10.58
N THR A 704 -25.48 6.52 9.34
CA THR A 704 -25.57 7.81 8.64
C THR A 704 -26.43 8.83 9.38
N PHE A 705 -27.62 8.40 9.86
CA PHE A 705 -28.50 9.26 10.65
C PHE A 705 -27.84 9.65 11.97
N HIS A 706 -27.28 8.68 12.71
CA HIS A 706 -26.59 8.93 13.97
C HIS A 706 -25.46 9.94 13.82
N TRP A 707 -24.60 9.74 12.83
CA TRP A 707 -23.47 10.63 12.55
C TRP A 707 -23.91 12.07 12.27
N ILE A 708 -24.76 12.25 11.25
CA ILE A 708 -25.17 13.57 10.77
C ILE A 708 -26.00 14.28 11.84
N ARG A 709 -26.91 13.57 12.51
CA ARG A 709 -27.79 14.18 13.51
C ARG A 709 -27.03 14.63 14.75
N ASN A 710 -26.02 13.87 15.18
CA ASN A 710 -25.19 14.24 16.32
C ASN A 710 -24.22 15.37 15.99
N LEU A 711 -23.60 15.41 14.81
CA LEU A 711 -22.83 16.59 14.38
C LEU A 711 -23.71 17.84 14.24
N ALA A 712 -24.95 17.67 13.76
CA ALA A 712 -25.95 18.74 13.77
C ALA A 712 -26.44 19.15 15.16
N ALA A 713 -26.00 18.49 16.24
CA ALA A 713 -26.15 19.00 17.61
C ALA A 713 -24.82 19.59 18.12
N LEU A 714 -23.73 18.84 17.96
CA LEU A 714 -22.39 19.11 18.50
C LEU A 714 -21.68 20.29 17.81
N GLY A 715 -21.94 20.51 16.51
CA GLY A 715 -21.19 21.44 15.67
C GLY A 715 -19.93 20.81 15.06
N THR A 716 -18.89 21.61 14.85
CA THR A 716 -17.64 21.18 14.21
C THR A 716 -16.61 20.74 15.25
N VAL A 717 -15.63 19.93 14.85
CA VAL A 717 -14.49 19.55 15.69
C VAL A 717 -13.71 20.82 16.10
N ASP A 718 -13.33 20.93 17.38
CA ASP A 718 -12.48 21.99 17.91
C ASP A 718 -11.09 21.45 18.24
N THR A 719 -10.12 21.72 17.35
CA THR A 719 -8.73 21.27 17.45
C THR A 719 -7.87 22.12 18.40
N THR A 720 -8.44 23.16 19.03
CA THR A 720 -7.71 24.03 19.97
C THR A 720 -7.62 23.43 21.38
N VAL A 721 -8.42 22.40 21.67
CA VAL A 721 -8.46 21.71 22.97
C VAL A 721 -8.25 20.22 22.77
N THR A 722 -7.33 19.64 23.55
CA THR A 722 -7.04 18.19 23.53
C THR A 722 -7.38 17.58 24.89
N GLY A 723 -7.76 16.30 24.91
CA GLY A 723 -7.91 15.54 26.15
C GLY A 723 -6.66 14.73 26.48
N ASN A 724 -6.46 14.41 27.76
CA ASN A 724 -5.37 13.54 28.21
C ASN A 724 -5.61 12.04 27.96
N HIS A 725 -6.68 11.71 27.23
CA HIS A 725 -7.10 10.36 26.91
C HIS A 725 -7.27 10.24 25.39
N PRO A 726 -6.74 9.19 24.73
CA PRO A 726 -6.75 9.09 23.27
C PRO A 726 -8.16 8.98 22.68
N LEU A 727 -9.11 8.44 23.45
CA LEU A 727 -10.52 8.34 23.06
C LEU A 727 -11.32 9.56 23.56
N SER A 728 -10.90 10.75 23.16
CA SER A 728 -11.59 11.99 23.50
C SER A 728 -11.57 12.97 22.33
N ALA A 729 -12.60 13.81 22.23
CA ALA A 729 -12.70 14.86 21.22
C ALA A 729 -13.49 16.05 21.78
N VAL A 730 -13.32 17.21 21.17
CA VAL A 730 -14.06 18.43 21.52
C VAL A 730 -14.79 18.93 20.29
N PHE A 731 -16.04 19.33 20.46
CA PHE A 731 -16.87 19.94 19.43
C PHE A 731 -17.28 21.33 19.87
N SER A 732 -17.54 22.22 18.91
CA SER A 732 -17.98 23.59 19.15
C SER A 732 -19.14 23.95 18.24
N ARG A 733 -20.19 24.53 18.82
CA ARG A 733 -21.30 25.15 18.10
C ARG A 733 -21.58 26.52 18.68
N ASN A 734 -21.54 27.55 17.83
CA ASN A 734 -21.81 28.94 18.21
C ASN A 734 -20.99 29.39 19.45
N GLY A 735 -19.75 28.92 19.56
CA GLY A 735 -18.85 29.21 20.69
C GLY A 735 -19.07 28.35 21.95
N ALA A 736 -20.11 27.53 22.00
CA ALA A 736 -20.35 26.60 23.10
C ALA A 736 -19.67 25.25 22.81
N ARG A 737 -18.83 24.79 23.74
CA ARG A 737 -18.06 23.55 23.60
C ARG A 737 -18.77 22.35 24.23
N THR A 738 -18.71 21.22 23.56
CA THR A 738 -19.03 19.89 24.11
C THR A 738 -17.78 19.04 24.14
N TYR A 739 -17.45 18.54 25.32
CA TYR A 739 -16.30 17.68 25.55
C TYR A 739 -16.78 16.24 25.59
N VAL A 740 -16.19 15.37 24.79
CA VAL A 740 -16.59 13.97 24.65
C VAL A 740 -15.43 13.08 25.02
N ALA A 741 -15.70 12.02 25.78
CA ALA A 741 -14.73 10.96 26.01
C ALA A 741 -15.41 9.59 26.11
N SER A 742 -14.69 8.56 25.66
CA SER A 742 -15.10 7.16 25.78
C SER A 742 -14.11 6.37 26.62
N ASN A 743 -14.63 5.54 27.51
CA ASN A 743 -13.88 4.66 28.37
C ASN A 743 -14.25 3.21 28.04
N PRO A 744 -13.45 2.52 27.22
CA PRO A 744 -13.72 1.15 26.87
C PRO A 744 -13.26 0.16 27.95
N THR A 745 -12.72 0.61 29.08
CA THR A 745 -12.16 -0.25 30.13
C THR A 745 -13.19 -0.54 31.23
N ALA A 746 -12.89 -1.53 32.09
CA ALA A 746 -13.72 -1.95 33.21
C ALA A 746 -13.67 -1.02 34.45
N SER A 747 -12.86 0.06 34.42
CA SER A 747 -12.70 0.98 35.56
C SER A 747 -13.01 2.42 35.15
N PRO A 748 -13.73 3.21 35.96
CA PRO A 748 -13.98 4.61 35.66
C PRO A 748 -12.68 5.41 35.43
N VAL A 749 -12.70 6.34 34.49
CA VAL A 749 -11.59 7.26 34.20
C VAL A 749 -12.03 8.71 34.33
N THR A 750 -11.10 9.60 34.63
CA THR A 750 -11.32 11.04 34.54
C THR A 750 -10.45 11.60 33.43
N VAL A 751 -11.09 12.17 32.42
CA VAL A 751 -10.41 12.86 31.31
C VAL A 751 -10.28 14.33 31.67
N THR A 752 -9.06 14.85 31.55
CA THR A 752 -8.75 16.28 31.72
C THR A 752 -8.38 16.86 30.37
N PHE A 753 -9.09 17.92 29.98
CA PHE A 753 -8.84 18.66 28.75
C PHE A 753 -7.81 19.76 28.98
N SER A 754 -7.10 20.16 27.92
CA SER A 754 -5.99 21.12 27.98
C SER A 754 -6.39 22.53 28.46
N ASN A 755 -7.69 22.82 28.54
CA ASN A 755 -8.22 24.06 29.12
C ASN A 755 -8.70 23.93 30.57
N GLY A 756 -8.44 22.79 31.23
CA GLY A 756 -8.80 22.50 32.61
C GLY A 756 -10.17 21.85 32.81
N THR A 757 -10.99 21.70 31.77
CA THR A 757 -12.27 20.98 31.87
C THR A 757 -12.03 19.52 32.22
N THR A 758 -12.86 18.96 33.10
CA THR A 758 -12.78 17.54 33.48
C THR A 758 -14.08 16.81 33.18
N LEU A 759 -13.97 15.53 32.83
CA LEU A 759 -15.09 14.65 32.52
C LEU A 759 -14.85 13.28 33.16
N SER A 760 -15.73 12.87 34.06
CA SER A 760 -15.75 11.52 34.62
C SER A 760 -16.50 10.60 33.66
N VAL A 761 -15.88 9.49 33.26
CA VAL A 761 -16.44 8.51 32.33
C VAL A 761 -16.48 7.14 33.00
N GLY A 762 -17.69 6.61 33.17
CA GLY A 762 -17.90 5.26 33.73
C GLY A 762 -17.29 4.16 32.85
N ALA A 763 -17.09 2.98 33.43
CA ALA A 763 -16.61 1.81 32.71
C ALA A 763 -17.53 1.45 31.52
N GLY A 764 -16.94 1.16 30.36
CA GLY A 764 -17.66 0.81 29.13
C GLY A 764 -18.52 1.92 28.51
N LYS A 765 -18.42 3.17 28.99
CA LYS A 765 -19.30 4.28 28.60
C LYS A 765 -18.65 5.29 27.69
N THR A 766 -19.48 5.99 26.94
CA THR A 766 -19.17 7.31 26.37
C THR A 766 -19.94 8.37 27.18
N ALA A 767 -19.32 9.52 27.43
CA ALA A 767 -19.93 10.62 28.15
C ALA A 767 -19.57 11.97 27.55
N THR A 768 -20.39 12.98 27.84
CA THR A 768 -20.17 14.37 27.47
C THR A 768 -20.36 15.33 28.64
N THR A 769 -19.69 16.48 28.58
CA THR A 769 -19.93 17.64 29.44
C THR A 769 -19.82 18.94 28.63
N GLY A 770 -20.17 20.08 29.23
CA GLY A 770 -20.21 21.39 28.56
C GLY A 770 -21.61 21.71 28.04
N ALA A 771 -21.74 22.04 26.76
CA ALA A 771 -23.02 22.39 26.15
C ALA A 771 -24.05 21.24 26.20
N TYR A 772 -23.58 19.99 26.13
CA TYR A 772 -24.39 18.80 26.37
C TYR A 772 -23.81 17.97 27.51
N THR A 773 -24.67 17.57 28.44
CA THR A 773 -24.36 16.55 29.46
C THR A 773 -25.13 15.29 29.11
N TRP A 774 -24.41 14.24 28.74
CA TRP A 774 -24.97 12.96 28.29
C TRP A 774 -24.05 11.81 28.68
N SER A 775 -24.60 10.62 28.89
CA SER A 775 -23.82 9.39 29.01
C SER A 775 -24.62 8.20 28.52
N GLY A 776 -23.95 7.31 27.77
CA GLY A 776 -24.54 6.10 27.22
C GLY A 776 -23.51 4.98 27.08
N GLY A 777 -24.01 3.78 26.80
CA GLY A 777 -23.23 2.55 26.75
C GLY A 777 -23.31 1.74 28.05
N ASN A 778 -23.34 0.43 27.90
CA ASN A 778 -23.54 -0.54 28.98
C ASN A 778 -22.57 -1.72 28.92
N ALA A 779 -21.47 -1.60 28.15
CA ALA A 779 -20.42 -2.62 28.11
C ALA A 779 -19.79 -2.84 29.49
N ALA A 780 -19.39 -4.08 29.79
CA ALA A 780 -18.65 -4.38 31.02
C ALA A 780 -17.25 -3.72 31.04
N GLY A 781 -16.70 -3.42 29.86
CA GLY A 781 -15.41 -2.81 29.67
C GLY A 781 -14.29 -3.85 29.56
N GLY A 782 -13.30 -3.53 28.73
CA GLY A 782 -12.05 -4.25 28.54
C GLY A 782 -11.08 -4.08 29.70
N VAL A 783 -9.83 -4.49 29.49
CA VAL A 783 -8.82 -4.54 30.54
C VAL A 783 -8.25 -3.14 30.80
N PRO A 784 -8.07 -2.73 32.08
CA PRO A 784 -7.36 -1.48 32.39
C PRO A 784 -5.93 -1.46 31.80
N PRO A 785 -5.34 -0.29 31.52
CA PRO A 785 -3.99 -0.20 30.99
C PRO A 785 -2.97 -0.90 31.90
N THR A 786 -2.16 -1.81 31.34
CA THR A 786 -1.06 -2.48 32.07
C THR A 786 0.28 -2.28 31.35
N THR A 787 1.38 -2.26 32.10
CA THR A 787 2.75 -2.24 31.55
C THR A 787 3.02 -3.56 30.77
N PRO A 788 3.82 -3.55 29.67
CA PRO A 788 3.73 -4.58 28.63
C PRO A 788 4.04 -6.00 29.12
N THR A 789 3.34 -6.99 28.56
CA THR A 789 3.71 -8.41 28.67
C THR A 789 4.17 -8.92 27.30
N ASN A 790 5.39 -9.46 27.24
CA ASN A 790 5.90 -10.13 26.05
C ASN A 790 5.30 -11.55 25.94
N PRO A 791 4.70 -11.95 24.80
CA PRO A 791 4.40 -13.35 24.57
C PRO A 791 5.67 -14.14 24.22
N PRO A 792 5.75 -15.45 24.56
CA PRO A 792 6.94 -16.26 24.34
C PRO A 792 7.10 -16.68 22.86
N PRO A 793 8.35 -16.92 22.39
CA PRO A 793 8.61 -17.36 21.02
C PRO A 793 8.26 -18.85 20.83
N THR A 794 7.49 -19.17 19.79
CA THR A 794 7.24 -20.55 19.33
C THR A 794 8.12 -20.91 18.13
N THR A 795 8.59 -22.16 18.13
CA THR A 795 9.65 -22.73 17.28
C THR A 795 9.22 -23.01 15.83
N THR A 796 10.09 -22.68 14.88
CA THR A 796 9.96 -22.88 13.42
C THR A 796 10.34 -24.32 12.98
N PRO A 797 9.61 -24.98 12.04
CA PRO A 797 9.99 -26.26 11.45
C PRO A 797 10.92 -26.12 10.21
N PRO A 798 11.66 -27.18 9.80
CA PRO A 798 12.66 -27.11 8.73
C PRO A 798 12.10 -27.34 7.30
N PRO A 799 12.83 -26.88 6.25
CA PRO A 799 12.33 -26.77 4.88
C PRO A 799 12.39 -28.09 4.08
N THR A 800 11.47 -28.24 3.12
CA THR A 800 11.45 -29.33 2.11
C THR A 800 11.53 -28.75 0.69
N THR A 801 12.30 -29.37 -0.20
CA THR A 801 12.61 -28.90 -1.56
C THR A 801 11.80 -29.63 -2.64
N THR A 802 11.45 -28.94 -3.74
CA THR A 802 10.76 -29.50 -4.94
C THR A 802 11.33 -28.86 -6.23
N PRO A 803 11.37 -29.58 -7.39
CA PRO A 803 12.26 -29.30 -8.55
C PRO A 803 11.67 -28.38 -9.65
N PRO A 804 12.46 -27.98 -10.67
CA PRO A 804 12.11 -26.95 -11.68
C PRO A 804 11.44 -27.50 -12.96
N PRO A 805 10.73 -26.65 -13.76
CA PRO A 805 10.12 -27.04 -15.05
C PRO A 805 10.89 -26.57 -16.31
N SER A 806 10.53 -27.14 -17.48
CA SER A 806 11.17 -27.07 -18.81
C SER A 806 10.53 -26.10 -19.83
N THR A 807 11.26 -25.80 -20.93
CA THR A 807 11.08 -24.72 -21.95
C THR A 807 10.28 -25.05 -23.24
N GLY A 808 9.50 -24.06 -23.76
CA GLY A 808 9.41 -23.66 -25.20
C GLY A 808 8.29 -24.23 -26.12
N GLY A 809 7.33 -23.40 -26.56
CA GLY A 809 6.30 -23.74 -27.59
C GLY A 809 6.15 -22.71 -28.73
N PRO A 810 5.34 -22.98 -29.81
CA PRO A 810 5.36 -22.19 -31.05
C PRO A 810 4.75 -20.80 -30.93
N THR A 811 5.49 -19.79 -31.40
CA THR A 811 5.05 -18.38 -31.49
C THR A 811 4.21 -18.13 -32.75
N ARG A 812 3.16 -17.32 -32.62
CA ARG A 812 2.29 -16.80 -33.68
C ARG A 812 2.11 -15.30 -33.50
N TYR A 813 2.04 -14.54 -34.58
CA TYR A 813 1.85 -13.10 -34.57
C TYR A 813 0.43 -12.74 -34.99
N LEU A 814 -0.14 -11.67 -34.40
CA LEU A 814 -1.42 -11.09 -34.84
C LEU A 814 -1.20 -10.33 -36.15
N LEU A 815 -1.90 -10.70 -37.21
CA LEU A 815 -1.69 -10.18 -38.57
C LEU A 815 -2.82 -9.25 -39.04
N PRO A 816 -2.53 -8.29 -39.93
CA PRO A 816 -3.57 -7.56 -40.66
C PRO A 816 -4.56 -8.53 -41.35
N GLY A 817 -5.85 -8.21 -41.29
CA GLY A 817 -6.91 -9.07 -41.83
C GLY A 817 -7.36 -10.22 -40.89
N GLY A 818 -6.93 -10.23 -39.62
CA GLY A 818 -7.45 -11.15 -38.60
C GLY A 818 -6.78 -12.53 -38.58
N GLY A 819 -5.58 -12.67 -39.14
CA GLY A 819 -4.80 -13.92 -39.10
C GLY A 819 -3.92 -14.07 -37.86
N LEU A 820 -3.63 -15.31 -37.45
CA LEU A 820 -2.55 -15.67 -36.53
C LEU A 820 -1.50 -16.51 -37.28
N GLY A 821 -0.28 -16.01 -37.43
CA GLY A 821 0.70 -16.64 -38.33
C GLY A 821 2.17 -16.32 -38.04
N ALA A 822 3.03 -16.49 -39.05
CA ALA A 822 4.42 -16.04 -38.99
C ALA A 822 4.50 -14.50 -38.97
N ALA A 823 5.61 -13.94 -38.48
CA ALA A 823 5.79 -12.49 -38.40
C ALA A 823 5.64 -11.83 -39.78
N GLY A 824 4.81 -10.80 -39.86
CA GLY A 824 4.65 -9.93 -41.02
C GLY A 824 5.33 -8.57 -40.83
N SER A 825 5.15 -7.64 -41.77
CA SER A 825 5.54 -6.25 -41.59
C SER A 825 4.71 -5.59 -40.47
N ALA A 826 5.33 -4.69 -39.69
CA ALA A 826 4.66 -3.92 -38.65
C ALA A 826 3.42 -3.21 -39.20
N ALA A 827 2.31 -3.31 -38.47
CA ALA A 827 1.03 -2.69 -38.80
C ALA A 827 0.27 -2.42 -37.49
N THR A 828 -0.90 -1.78 -37.56
CA THR A 828 -1.73 -1.53 -36.37
C THR A 828 -3.21 -1.75 -36.69
N THR A 829 -4.03 -1.94 -35.65
CA THR A 829 -5.50 -1.82 -35.76
C THR A 829 -6.06 -1.14 -34.52
N THR A 830 -7.27 -0.60 -34.64
CA THR A 830 -7.97 0.08 -33.55
C THR A 830 -8.84 -0.90 -32.78
N VAL A 831 -8.71 -0.91 -31.46
CA VAL A 831 -9.65 -1.50 -30.51
C VAL A 831 -10.67 -0.43 -30.15
N ALA A 832 -11.95 -0.67 -30.42
CA ALA A 832 -13.00 0.31 -30.17
C ALA A 832 -13.15 0.61 -28.67
N ALA A 833 -13.58 1.83 -28.32
CA ALA A 833 -13.87 2.22 -26.94
C ALA A 833 -14.89 1.28 -26.27
N ALA A 834 -14.77 1.08 -24.95
CA ALA A 834 -15.71 0.26 -24.20
C ALA A 834 -17.08 0.94 -24.10
N ASN A 835 -17.11 2.26 -23.80
CA ASN A 835 -18.34 3.01 -23.52
C ASN A 835 -19.22 2.36 -22.43
N GLY A 836 -18.57 1.87 -21.37
CA GLY A 836 -19.17 1.10 -20.30
C GLY A 836 -18.16 0.13 -19.68
N ASN A 837 -18.65 -0.79 -18.85
CA ASN A 837 -17.85 -1.90 -18.32
C ASN A 837 -18.24 -3.21 -19.01
N HIS A 838 -17.27 -3.81 -19.69
CA HIS A 838 -17.35 -5.06 -20.44
C HIS A 838 -16.29 -6.06 -19.98
N ASP A 839 -15.87 -5.99 -18.72
CA ASP A 839 -14.94 -6.94 -18.13
C ASP A 839 -15.47 -8.38 -18.28
N GLY A 840 -14.61 -9.26 -18.78
CA GLY A 840 -14.90 -10.66 -19.03
C GLY A 840 -15.83 -10.92 -20.23
N THR A 841 -16.33 -9.89 -20.92
CA THR A 841 -17.29 -10.05 -22.02
C THR A 841 -16.79 -9.35 -23.29
N PRO A 842 -16.30 -10.10 -24.30
CA PRO A 842 -15.84 -9.51 -25.56
C PRO A 842 -16.94 -8.69 -26.25
N THR A 843 -16.70 -7.40 -26.40
CA THR A 843 -17.58 -6.44 -27.07
C THR A 843 -16.79 -5.69 -28.13
N ASN A 844 -17.26 -5.65 -29.39
CA ASN A 844 -16.54 -5.04 -30.52
C ASN A 844 -15.08 -5.52 -30.67
N ALA A 845 -14.82 -6.79 -30.33
CA ALA A 845 -13.46 -7.31 -30.25
C ALA A 845 -12.77 -7.39 -31.62
N GLN A 846 -11.48 -7.08 -31.64
CA GLN A 846 -10.58 -7.46 -32.73
C GLN A 846 -10.30 -8.96 -32.63
N VAL A 847 -10.56 -9.69 -33.72
CA VAL A 847 -10.51 -11.15 -33.75
C VAL A 847 -9.39 -11.64 -34.66
N PHE A 848 -8.52 -12.48 -34.11
CA PHE A 848 -7.41 -13.10 -34.84
C PHE A 848 -7.52 -14.63 -34.76
N THR A 849 -7.36 -15.34 -35.87
CA THR A 849 -7.57 -16.79 -35.93
C THR A 849 -6.44 -17.52 -36.67
N ALA A 850 -6.06 -18.70 -36.16
CA ALA A 850 -5.33 -19.74 -36.89
C ALA A 850 -6.21 -21.00 -36.98
N THR A 851 -6.24 -21.66 -38.14
CA THR A 851 -6.98 -22.91 -38.39
C THR A 851 -6.05 -23.99 -38.95
N GLY A 852 -6.51 -25.25 -38.93
CA GLY A 852 -5.75 -26.37 -39.50
C GLY A 852 -4.50 -26.74 -38.68
N LEU A 853 -4.49 -26.45 -37.38
CA LEU A 853 -3.34 -26.70 -36.51
C LEU A 853 -3.27 -28.17 -36.10
N ASN A 854 -2.09 -28.78 -36.28
CA ASN A 854 -1.78 -30.14 -35.86
C ASN A 854 -0.53 -30.09 -34.95
N LEU A 855 -0.73 -29.97 -33.63
CA LEU A 855 0.33 -29.70 -32.67
C LEU A 855 0.16 -30.55 -31.40
N ALA A 856 1.25 -31.07 -30.85
CA ALA A 856 1.21 -31.83 -29.59
C ALA A 856 1.26 -30.88 -28.38
N TYR A 857 0.45 -31.13 -27.35
CA TYR A 857 0.49 -30.31 -26.12
C TYR A 857 1.75 -30.63 -25.31
N SER A 858 2.51 -29.61 -24.92
CA SER A 858 3.83 -29.75 -24.28
C SER A 858 3.85 -29.46 -22.78
N GLY A 859 2.68 -29.34 -22.14
CA GLY A 859 2.56 -29.14 -20.68
C GLY A 859 2.71 -27.69 -20.20
N GLY A 860 2.71 -26.71 -21.11
CA GLY A 860 2.80 -25.28 -20.80
C GLY A 860 1.45 -24.57 -20.63
N GLN A 861 1.48 -23.25 -20.46
CA GLN A 861 0.31 -22.36 -20.45
C GLN A 861 0.32 -21.42 -21.66
N THR A 862 -0.84 -20.89 -22.02
CA THR A 862 -0.95 -19.82 -23.02
C THR A 862 -0.16 -18.61 -22.56
N ALA A 863 0.71 -18.10 -23.43
CA ALA A 863 1.43 -16.86 -23.22
C ALA A 863 1.20 -15.92 -24.40
N PHE A 864 1.21 -14.62 -24.18
CA PHE A 864 1.09 -13.60 -25.21
C PHE A 864 1.82 -12.32 -24.79
N ASP A 865 2.10 -11.46 -25.76
CA ASP A 865 2.63 -10.14 -25.54
C ASP A 865 1.99 -9.23 -26.59
N LEU A 866 1.02 -8.42 -26.18
CA LEU A 866 0.26 -7.52 -27.03
C LEU A 866 0.75 -6.10 -26.80
N PHE A 867 1.13 -5.44 -27.89
CA PHE A 867 1.54 -4.06 -27.89
C PHE A 867 0.28 -3.19 -27.95
N VAL A 868 -0.12 -2.59 -26.84
CA VAL A 868 -1.33 -1.77 -26.73
C VAL A 868 -0.96 -0.32 -26.42
N ASP A 869 -1.70 0.64 -26.95
CA ASP A 869 -1.43 2.08 -26.76
C ASP A 869 -2.77 2.82 -26.71
N ALA A 870 -3.09 3.46 -25.59
CA ALA A 870 -4.28 4.30 -25.46
C ALA A 870 -4.04 5.76 -25.88
N GLY A 871 -2.84 6.09 -26.34
CA GLY A 871 -2.42 7.42 -26.72
C GLY A 871 -2.43 8.34 -25.50
N THR A 872 -3.28 9.35 -25.53
CA THR A 872 -3.45 10.28 -24.40
C THR A 872 -4.75 10.03 -23.62
N ALA A 873 -5.40 8.89 -23.85
CA ALA A 873 -6.70 8.58 -23.26
C ALA A 873 -6.55 8.04 -21.83
N VAL A 874 -7.18 8.71 -20.87
CA VAL A 874 -7.19 8.32 -19.46
C VAL A 874 -8.28 7.28 -19.19
N GLY A 875 -7.99 6.30 -18.32
CA GLY A 875 -8.97 5.33 -17.82
C GLY A 875 -9.34 4.24 -18.83
N ASN A 876 -8.46 3.93 -19.78
CA ASN A 876 -8.65 2.85 -20.73
C ASN A 876 -8.13 1.51 -20.19
N GLY A 877 -8.85 0.43 -20.49
CA GLY A 877 -8.42 -0.93 -20.12
C GLY A 877 -8.71 -1.93 -21.23
N VAL A 878 -7.69 -2.60 -21.74
CA VAL A 878 -7.80 -3.58 -22.84
C VAL A 878 -7.75 -5.00 -22.28
N GLN A 879 -8.61 -5.89 -22.76
CA GLN A 879 -8.72 -7.27 -22.30
C GLN A 879 -8.59 -8.26 -23.46
N VAL A 880 -8.03 -9.43 -23.17
CA VAL A 880 -7.86 -10.51 -24.15
C VAL A 880 -8.49 -11.82 -23.71
N ARG A 881 -9.02 -12.55 -24.69
CA ARG A 881 -9.47 -13.93 -24.59
C ARG A 881 -8.79 -14.78 -25.64
N VAL A 882 -8.35 -15.98 -25.25
CA VAL A 882 -7.80 -16.99 -26.13
C VAL A 882 -8.66 -18.24 -26.05
N SER A 883 -9.15 -18.71 -27.20
CA SER A 883 -10.02 -19.87 -27.31
C SER A 883 -9.37 -20.94 -28.19
N TYR A 884 -9.51 -22.20 -27.79
CA TYR A 884 -8.94 -23.38 -28.44
C TYR A 884 -10.06 -24.35 -28.82
N ASP A 885 -10.15 -24.68 -30.10
CA ASP A 885 -10.90 -25.81 -30.64
C ASP A 885 -9.85 -26.88 -30.96
N LEU A 886 -9.77 -27.90 -30.11
CA LEU A 886 -8.72 -28.90 -30.15
C LEU A 886 -8.89 -29.86 -31.32
N THR A 887 -10.12 -30.04 -31.82
CA THR A 887 -10.46 -31.08 -32.80
C THR A 887 -10.91 -30.54 -34.17
N GLY A 888 -11.02 -29.22 -34.31
CA GLY A 888 -11.50 -28.57 -35.53
C GLY A 888 -12.99 -28.78 -35.77
N ASN A 889 -13.77 -29.06 -34.72
CA ASN A 889 -15.19 -29.38 -34.80
C ASN A 889 -16.10 -28.14 -34.76
N GLY A 890 -15.52 -26.95 -34.58
CA GLY A 890 -16.24 -25.68 -34.53
C GLY A 890 -16.69 -25.26 -33.12
N SER A 891 -16.36 -26.03 -32.08
CA SER A 891 -16.63 -25.69 -30.67
C SER A 891 -15.35 -25.38 -29.90
N TRP A 892 -15.44 -24.52 -28.88
CA TRP A 892 -14.28 -24.15 -28.05
C TRP A 892 -14.16 -25.09 -26.85
N ASP A 893 -13.14 -25.95 -26.88
CA ASP A 893 -12.84 -26.92 -25.81
C ASP A 893 -12.13 -26.26 -24.62
N ARG A 894 -11.39 -25.18 -24.85
CA ARG A 894 -10.72 -24.38 -23.81
C ARG A 894 -10.88 -22.89 -24.13
N VAL A 895 -11.38 -22.12 -23.17
CA VAL A 895 -11.47 -20.66 -23.26
C VAL A 895 -10.77 -20.07 -22.07
N GLU A 896 -9.89 -19.13 -22.32
CA GLU A 896 -9.11 -18.41 -21.31
C GLU A 896 -9.35 -16.93 -21.50
N THR A 897 -9.77 -16.22 -20.45
CA THR A 897 -9.91 -14.76 -20.43
C THR A 897 -8.94 -14.22 -19.41
N TRP A 898 -8.13 -13.23 -19.79
CA TRP A 898 -7.20 -12.56 -18.89
C TRP A 898 -7.84 -11.32 -18.29
N ARG A 899 -7.35 -10.88 -17.12
CA ARG A 899 -7.77 -9.60 -16.55
C ARG A 899 -7.43 -8.47 -17.52
N TYR A 900 -8.25 -7.44 -17.54
CA TYR A 900 -7.96 -6.27 -18.37
C TYR A 900 -6.66 -5.61 -17.91
N PHE A 901 -5.93 -5.05 -18.87
CA PHE A 901 -4.71 -4.29 -18.68
C PHE A 901 -5.07 -2.81 -18.77
N ALA A 902 -4.96 -2.11 -17.65
CA ALA A 902 -5.11 -0.66 -17.61
C ALA A 902 -3.91 -0.03 -18.33
N THR A 903 -4.20 0.76 -19.37
CA THR A 903 -3.20 1.48 -20.15
C THR A 903 -2.93 2.84 -19.53
N ASP A 904 -1.70 3.31 -19.59
CA ASP A 904 -1.38 4.71 -19.28
C ASP A 904 -1.86 5.67 -20.39
N PRO A 905 -2.04 6.97 -20.08
CA PRO A 905 -2.38 7.99 -21.08
C PRO A 905 -1.11 8.64 -21.69
N VAL A 906 -0.06 7.87 -21.94
CA VAL A 906 1.18 8.33 -22.58
C VAL A 906 1.33 7.69 -23.97
N PRO A 907 1.51 8.48 -25.05
CA PRO A 907 1.72 7.89 -26.38
C PRO A 907 2.93 6.97 -26.42
N GLY A 908 2.69 5.70 -26.76
CA GLY A 908 3.71 4.66 -26.78
C GLY A 908 3.09 3.29 -26.55
N TYR A 909 3.73 2.23 -27.09
CA TYR A 909 3.24 0.89 -26.83
C TYR A 909 3.59 0.43 -25.42
N GLU A 910 2.57 -0.01 -24.70
CA GLU A 910 2.65 -0.79 -23.49
C GLU A 910 2.51 -2.28 -23.81
N HIS A 911 3.02 -3.12 -22.92
CA HIS A 911 3.08 -4.57 -23.11
C HIS A 911 2.02 -5.29 -22.26
N TYR A 912 0.87 -5.58 -22.87
CA TYR A 912 -0.15 -6.42 -22.26
C TYR A 912 0.23 -7.89 -22.46
N THR A 913 0.65 -8.55 -21.38
CA THR A 913 1.07 -9.96 -21.42
C THR A 913 0.13 -10.85 -20.60
N GLN A 914 0.29 -12.18 -20.71
CA GLN A 914 -0.42 -13.12 -19.83
C GLN A 914 -0.12 -12.89 -18.34
N GLY A 915 0.94 -12.13 -18.02
CA GLY A 915 1.35 -11.75 -16.66
C GLY A 915 0.34 -10.87 -15.90
N THR A 916 -0.63 -10.27 -16.60
CA THR A 916 -1.79 -9.57 -16.01
C THR A 916 -2.75 -10.53 -15.29
N GLY A 917 -2.61 -11.84 -15.52
CA GLY A 917 -3.32 -12.88 -14.80
C GLY A 917 -4.62 -13.31 -15.49
N LEU A 918 -4.99 -14.57 -15.24
CA LEU A 918 -6.18 -15.18 -15.80
C LEU A 918 -7.42 -14.71 -15.01
N ALA A 919 -8.38 -14.08 -15.67
CA ALA A 919 -9.67 -13.72 -15.08
C ALA A 919 -10.62 -14.93 -14.98
N SER A 920 -10.64 -15.77 -16.03
CA SER A 920 -11.39 -17.02 -16.03
C SER A 920 -10.81 -18.00 -17.02
N ALA A 921 -11.00 -19.29 -16.78
CA ALA A 921 -10.88 -20.29 -17.84
C ALA A 921 -11.82 -21.47 -17.67
N THR A 922 -12.21 -22.06 -18.78
CA THR A 922 -13.05 -23.25 -18.86
C THR A 922 -12.37 -24.34 -19.68
N GLY A 923 -12.63 -25.61 -19.38
CA GLY A 923 -12.05 -26.74 -20.10
C GLY A 923 -10.55 -26.95 -19.85
N THR A 924 -9.90 -27.78 -20.66
CA THR A 924 -8.49 -28.18 -20.49
C THR A 924 -7.74 -28.14 -21.80
N LEU A 925 -6.47 -27.72 -21.77
CA LEU A 925 -5.59 -27.83 -22.94
C LEU A 925 -5.32 -29.31 -23.27
N GLY A 926 -5.17 -29.62 -24.55
CA GLY A 926 -4.92 -30.96 -25.09
C GLY A 926 -4.32 -30.84 -26.48
N ALA A 927 -4.01 -31.95 -27.15
CA ALA A 927 -3.42 -31.91 -28.49
C ALA A 927 -4.36 -31.25 -29.52
N LEU A 928 -3.80 -30.47 -30.45
CA LEU A 928 -4.53 -29.89 -31.58
C LEU A 928 -4.47 -30.87 -32.76
N SER A 929 -5.63 -31.26 -33.29
CA SER A 929 -5.78 -32.09 -34.50
C SER A 929 -6.75 -31.41 -35.45
N ASN A 930 -6.25 -30.88 -36.57
CA ASN A 930 -6.97 -29.96 -37.45
C ASN A 930 -7.63 -28.78 -36.68
N GLY A 931 -7.05 -28.41 -35.54
CA GLY A 931 -7.63 -27.51 -34.56
C GLY A 931 -7.56 -26.04 -34.95
N ARG A 932 -8.22 -25.21 -34.16
CA ARG A 932 -8.31 -23.76 -34.34
C ARG A 932 -7.98 -23.04 -33.03
N VAL A 933 -7.23 -21.94 -33.14
CA VAL A 933 -6.98 -21.01 -32.03
C VAL A 933 -7.48 -19.63 -32.42
N ARG A 934 -8.15 -18.95 -31.49
CA ARG A 934 -8.68 -17.59 -31.67
C ARG A 934 -8.25 -16.68 -30.53
N VAL A 935 -7.79 -15.48 -30.87
CA VAL A 935 -7.52 -14.38 -29.95
C VAL A 935 -8.56 -13.30 -30.18
N GLU A 936 -9.20 -12.85 -29.12
CA GLU A 936 -10.17 -11.75 -29.10
C GLU A 936 -9.63 -10.65 -28.19
N VAL A 937 -9.48 -9.42 -28.70
CA VAL A 937 -8.99 -8.25 -27.95
C VAL A 937 -10.04 -7.15 -27.97
N TRP A 938 -10.45 -6.64 -26.82
CA TRP A 938 -11.46 -5.56 -26.71
C TRP A 938 -11.11 -4.59 -25.58
N SER A 939 -11.69 -3.39 -25.59
CA SER A 939 -11.64 -2.50 -24.43
C SER A 939 -12.69 -2.96 -23.41
N ALA A 940 -12.24 -3.38 -22.23
CA ALA A 940 -13.11 -3.76 -21.11
C ALA A 940 -13.67 -2.54 -20.37
N ILE A 941 -12.88 -1.47 -20.27
CA ILE A 941 -13.28 -0.18 -19.69
C ILE A 941 -12.70 0.98 -20.52
N GLY A 942 -13.21 2.19 -20.31
CA GLY A 942 -12.74 3.41 -20.96
C GLY A 942 -13.62 3.89 -22.12
N ASN A 943 -13.64 5.21 -22.31
CA ASN A 943 -14.50 5.87 -23.29
C ASN A 943 -13.77 6.25 -24.59
N ASN A 944 -12.50 5.88 -24.73
CA ASN A 944 -11.69 6.16 -25.89
C ASN A 944 -11.22 4.86 -26.57
N PRO A 945 -10.98 4.86 -27.89
CA PRO A 945 -10.37 3.72 -28.56
C PRO A 945 -8.89 3.56 -28.14
N SER A 946 -8.40 2.32 -28.20
CA SER A 946 -6.96 2.00 -28.05
C SER A 946 -6.41 1.47 -29.38
N THR A 947 -5.10 1.47 -29.56
CA THR A 947 -4.40 0.90 -30.70
C THR A 947 -3.71 -0.39 -30.28
N ILE A 948 -3.71 -1.41 -31.15
CA ILE A 948 -2.89 -2.61 -30.98
C ILE A 948 -1.91 -2.77 -32.15
N GLY A 949 -0.64 -3.05 -31.84
CA GLY A 949 0.41 -3.35 -32.82
C GLY A 949 0.25 -4.75 -33.42
N LEU A 950 0.45 -4.90 -34.73
CA LEU A 950 0.29 -6.11 -35.52
C LEU A 950 1.56 -6.43 -36.33
N GLY A 951 1.58 -7.58 -37.00
CA GLY A 951 2.64 -7.97 -37.93
C GLY A 951 3.80 -8.65 -37.24
N ASN A 952 4.77 -7.87 -36.75
CA ASN A 952 5.93 -8.36 -35.99
C ASN A 952 5.93 -7.90 -34.52
N GLN A 953 4.84 -7.28 -34.05
CA GLN A 953 4.73 -6.72 -32.70
C GLN A 953 4.00 -7.68 -31.75
N SER A 954 2.67 -7.76 -31.82
CA SER A 954 1.88 -8.58 -30.89
C SER A 954 1.95 -10.07 -31.21
N VAL A 955 2.19 -10.90 -30.18
CA VAL A 955 2.40 -12.34 -30.29
C VAL A 955 1.55 -13.17 -29.33
N LEU A 956 1.23 -14.38 -29.77
CA LEU A 956 0.70 -15.49 -28.99
C LEU A 956 1.71 -16.65 -29.04
N ARG A 957 2.16 -17.12 -27.88
CA ARG A 957 3.00 -18.31 -27.70
C ARG A 957 2.12 -19.46 -27.23
N LEU A 958 1.98 -20.45 -28.11
CA LEU A 958 1.15 -21.62 -27.87
C LEU A 958 1.91 -22.64 -26.99
N PRO A 959 1.28 -23.25 -25.98
CA PRO A 959 1.89 -24.27 -25.12
C PRO A 959 1.96 -25.66 -25.78
N TYR A 960 2.46 -25.70 -27.01
CA TYR A 960 2.49 -26.90 -27.85
C TYR A 960 3.91 -27.13 -28.39
N SER A 961 4.13 -28.21 -29.12
CA SER A 961 5.38 -28.51 -29.85
C SER A 961 5.07 -28.96 -31.27
#